data_AF-N4TT36-F1
#
_entry.id   AF-N4TT36-F1
#
_cell.length_a   1.000
_cell.length_b   1.000
_cell.length_c   1.000
_cell.angle_alpha   90.00
_cell.angle_beta   90.00
_cell.angle_gamma   90.00
#
_symmetry.space_group_name_H-M   'P 1'
#
loop_
_entity.id
_entity.type
_entity.pdbx_description
1 polymer ?
#
loop_
_entity_poly.entity_id
_entity_poly.type
_entity_poly.pdbx_seq_one_letter_code
_entity_poly.pdbx_strand_id
1 'polypeptide(L)'
;MWGKDGKDGYGLAHILEKREKQYKRLGLNAEQIKERTDELLKSIPEVIENGTLFKDDLGRVSVELNDVKVGLTNQWFGNDLKNHLIVTSYERDGKVLRELETRSPLSNDYKDNSNYSALNLNENNSTKEGLKSQESNLSILEKSQLEKQKKLESERLAKAEKEHAQKIKDKEEAELRDKIRAQKNATLGKSELDREIAKSENIPYKEPENAPKTSVSLNDDEIHPLKFVIVNKSDLKPNFKNIGTQTRTAVDSKKVEEIAKRFDPKLIIGSGGFEDLPIILHDGQVIAGNHRIQGMLNFTPKSRYIYEKAIKEYYHIDLKPDELLVRIPNKRLNNTEINNLAASSNQGRFNSESDHAIAVLSHYEAKLKELEKTLDADSIYSLKNIVAKNLNFDKATHPNVGDSNLALLMFNMPRTKTQGIELLNRWQKEFSNDIKSYEKVKKMFVDNAGSFHNLIHDMNFPNVSLNAYLSDIMDRSFANLKNYQTTSESLKDLSEKFYKTSSLEMFEKSEQSTSDISEILGGAIARFARFDDPSKALFEALRSDNIKKGLKEFKIADVTKDMFNPDSKEFKDIDIYDFTHYLLMVNREPNENNPTLKRLIEAIKDMQKESEKGIKQKLEAPSEWGHNYSEFKNDGLGAINKLLETKKGFVAGAFHKEGLGDIDLVWGNKDYGLEHILKRREKQAKNKGLNEQQAKEYALNIAKTIPEVIEKGVKVDNNGRMAVEYKNIRVGLNDKWDNQKLENKWLISSYEIYNSESEPPSLLMAQLQGVGLGTPKLTEPNPTTKN
;
A
#
# COMPACT_ATOMS: atom_id res chain seq x y z
N MET A 1 22.07 -16.15 -15.52
CA MET A 1 21.75 -15.83 -16.93
C MET A 1 21.46 -17.13 -17.68
N TRP A 2 20.29 -17.26 -18.31
CA TRP A 2 19.93 -18.50 -19.04
C TRP A 2 20.83 -18.73 -20.27
N GLY A 3 21.08 -17.71 -21.09
CA GLY A 3 22.09 -17.76 -22.17
C GLY A 3 21.63 -18.47 -23.46
N LYS A 4 22.59 -18.79 -24.34
CA LYS A 4 22.40 -19.37 -25.69
C LYS A 4 23.24 -20.63 -25.85
N ASP A 5 22.71 -21.67 -26.49
CA ASP A 5 23.40 -22.92 -26.83
C ASP A 5 24.19 -22.81 -28.16
N GLY A 6 25.01 -23.81 -28.48
CA GLY A 6 25.81 -23.90 -29.70
C GLY A 6 27.29 -23.55 -29.55
N LYS A 7 27.99 -23.46 -30.69
CA LYS A 7 29.46 -23.29 -30.76
C LYS A 7 29.98 -21.97 -30.14
N ASP A 8 29.15 -20.93 -30.23
CA ASP A 8 29.38 -19.60 -29.61
C ASP A 8 28.42 -19.37 -28.42
N GLY A 9 27.94 -20.45 -27.81
CA GLY A 9 27.00 -20.41 -26.71
C GLY A 9 27.62 -19.91 -25.41
N TYR A 10 26.77 -19.40 -24.52
CA TYR A 10 27.16 -18.85 -23.22
C TYR A 10 26.04 -19.04 -22.18
N GLY A 11 26.36 -18.86 -20.90
CA GLY A 11 25.39 -18.98 -19.81
C GLY A 11 24.95 -20.41 -19.54
N LEU A 12 23.87 -20.56 -18.76
CA LEU A 12 23.42 -21.86 -18.26
C LEU A 12 23.07 -22.85 -19.38
N ALA A 13 22.41 -22.38 -20.44
CA ALA A 13 22.03 -23.19 -21.60
C ALA A 13 23.24 -23.86 -22.26
N HIS A 14 24.37 -23.15 -22.40
CA HIS A 14 25.59 -23.71 -22.97
C HIS A 14 26.26 -24.74 -22.05
N ILE A 15 26.24 -24.49 -20.73
CA ILE A 15 26.77 -25.43 -19.73
C ILE A 15 25.98 -26.74 -19.78
N LEU A 16 24.64 -26.64 -19.79
CA LEU A 16 23.74 -27.80 -19.87
C LEU A 16 23.96 -28.58 -21.17
N GLU A 17 24.00 -27.91 -22.31
CA GLU A 17 24.23 -28.55 -23.61
C GLU A 17 25.58 -29.29 -23.67
N LYS A 18 26.66 -28.70 -23.16
CA LYS A 18 28.00 -29.32 -23.13
C LYS A 18 28.00 -30.59 -22.27
N ARG A 19 27.28 -30.57 -21.14
CA ARG A 19 27.17 -31.70 -20.21
C ARG A 19 26.25 -32.79 -20.74
N GLU A 20 25.12 -32.43 -21.33
CA GLU A 20 24.25 -33.39 -22.02
C GLU A 20 24.96 -34.11 -23.16
N LYS A 21 25.71 -33.37 -24.01
CA LYS A 21 26.51 -33.98 -25.07
C LYS A 21 27.59 -34.91 -24.51
N GLN A 22 28.20 -34.55 -23.39
CA GLN A 22 29.17 -35.40 -22.71
C GLN A 22 28.50 -36.67 -22.17
N TYR A 23 27.38 -36.57 -21.45
CA TYR A 23 26.66 -37.73 -20.91
C TYR A 23 26.12 -38.65 -22.00
N LYS A 24 25.69 -38.10 -23.14
CA LYS A 24 25.33 -38.89 -24.34
C LYS A 24 26.52 -39.69 -24.88
N ARG A 25 27.73 -39.10 -24.94
CA ARG A 25 28.95 -39.81 -25.35
C ARG A 25 29.34 -40.92 -24.38
N LEU A 26 28.98 -40.77 -23.10
CA LEU A 26 29.19 -41.78 -22.06
C LEU A 26 28.09 -42.87 -22.06
N GLY A 27 27.16 -42.85 -23.02
CA GLY A 27 26.14 -43.89 -23.17
C GLY A 27 24.96 -43.80 -22.19
N LEU A 28 24.81 -42.69 -21.46
CA LEU A 28 23.69 -42.51 -20.54
C LEU A 28 22.37 -42.38 -21.31
N ASN A 29 21.30 -42.96 -20.73
CA ASN A 29 19.96 -42.78 -21.26
C ASN A 29 19.39 -41.40 -20.87
N ALA A 30 18.29 -41.01 -21.50
CA ALA A 30 17.72 -39.67 -21.32
C ALA A 30 17.29 -39.36 -19.86
N GLU A 31 16.85 -40.35 -19.08
CA GLU A 31 16.49 -40.16 -17.66
C GLU A 31 17.74 -39.94 -16.80
N GLN A 32 18.80 -40.73 -17.01
CA GLN A 32 20.08 -40.57 -16.31
C GLN A 32 20.76 -39.24 -16.65
N ILE A 33 20.66 -38.80 -17.91
CA ILE A 33 21.17 -37.48 -18.33
C ILE A 33 20.42 -36.37 -17.58
N LYS A 34 19.09 -36.46 -17.51
CA LYS A 34 18.24 -35.48 -16.83
C LYS A 34 18.55 -35.41 -15.34
N GLU A 35 18.62 -36.55 -14.66
CA GLU A 35 18.94 -36.64 -13.23
C GLU A 35 20.31 -36.03 -12.90
N ARG A 36 21.36 -36.38 -13.67
CA ARG A 36 22.70 -35.80 -13.48
C ARG A 36 22.79 -34.31 -13.80
N THR A 37 21.94 -33.84 -14.71
CA THR A 37 21.86 -32.43 -15.07
C THR A 37 21.13 -31.63 -13.98
N ASP A 38 20.10 -32.20 -13.35
CA ASP A 38 19.41 -31.61 -12.19
C ASP A 38 20.31 -31.56 -10.94
N GLU A 39 21.15 -32.57 -10.72
CA GLU A 39 22.18 -32.54 -9.68
C GLU A 39 23.24 -31.45 -9.91
N LEU A 40 23.68 -31.28 -11.16
CA LEU A 40 24.62 -30.22 -11.54
C LEU A 40 24.03 -28.83 -11.26
N LEU A 41 22.74 -28.62 -11.51
CA LEU A 41 22.06 -27.35 -11.22
C LEU A 41 22.02 -27.05 -9.71
N LYS A 42 21.91 -28.09 -8.88
CA LYS A 42 21.89 -27.95 -7.41
C LYS A 42 23.27 -27.71 -6.81
N SER A 43 24.35 -28.17 -7.45
CA SER A 43 25.72 -28.02 -6.92
C SER A 43 26.37 -26.67 -7.21
N ILE A 44 25.94 -25.94 -8.26
CA ILE A 44 26.54 -24.64 -8.61
C ILE A 44 26.48 -23.62 -7.46
N PRO A 45 25.33 -23.41 -6.77
CA PRO A 45 25.26 -22.49 -5.63
C PRO A 45 26.19 -22.91 -4.49
N GLU A 46 26.24 -24.20 -4.16
CA GLU A 46 27.06 -24.74 -3.08
C GLU A 46 28.56 -24.53 -3.33
N VAL A 47 29.01 -24.72 -4.58
CA VAL A 47 30.41 -24.48 -4.97
C VAL A 47 30.76 -23.01 -4.89
N ILE A 48 29.85 -22.11 -5.29
CA ILE A 48 30.10 -20.66 -5.23
C ILE A 48 30.15 -20.17 -3.78
N GLU A 49 29.28 -20.69 -2.92
CA GLU A 49 29.17 -20.25 -1.52
C GLU A 49 30.29 -20.79 -0.63
N ASN A 50 30.72 -22.04 -0.86
CA ASN A 50 31.66 -22.74 0.03
C ASN A 50 33.03 -23.04 -0.60
N GLY A 51 33.21 -22.78 -1.90
CA GLY A 51 34.44 -23.10 -2.62
C GLY A 51 35.56 -22.08 -2.47
N THR A 52 36.77 -22.49 -2.85
CA THR A 52 37.98 -21.68 -2.79
C THR A 52 38.20 -20.96 -4.13
N LEU A 53 38.52 -19.67 -4.06
CA LEU A 53 38.79 -18.86 -5.26
C LEU A 53 40.14 -19.23 -5.89
N PHE A 54 40.14 -19.52 -7.18
CA PHE A 54 41.32 -19.80 -7.99
C PHE A 54 41.39 -18.87 -9.20
N LYS A 55 42.56 -18.27 -9.44
CA LYS A 55 42.83 -17.44 -10.62
C LYS A 55 43.96 -18.07 -11.42
N ASP A 56 43.74 -18.32 -12.71
CA ASP A 56 44.77 -18.91 -13.57
C ASP A 56 45.75 -17.86 -14.12
N ASP A 57 46.82 -18.34 -14.77
CA ASP A 57 47.89 -17.50 -15.34
C ASP A 57 47.40 -16.55 -16.46
N LEU A 58 46.20 -16.80 -17.00
CA LEU A 58 45.52 -15.96 -17.99
C LEU A 58 44.54 -14.95 -17.33
N GLY A 59 44.51 -14.91 -15.99
CA GLY A 59 43.70 -14.00 -15.21
C GLY A 59 42.23 -14.39 -15.07
N ARG A 60 41.83 -15.60 -15.51
CA ARG A 60 40.45 -16.08 -15.41
C ARG A 60 40.17 -16.53 -13.98
N VAL A 61 39.01 -16.14 -13.47
CA VAL A 61 38.59 -16.41 -12.09
C VAL A 61 37.70 -17.65 -12.06
N SER A 62 37.88 -18.49 -11.05
CA SER A 62 37.06 -19.69 -10.83
C SER A 62 36.92 -19.97 -9.34
N VAL A 63 35.89 -20.71 -8.95
CA VAL A 63 35.66 -21.17 -7.58
C VAL A 63 35.64 -22.69 -7.60
N GLU A 64 36.41 -23.30 -6.71
CA GLU A 64 36.62 -24.75 -6.68
C GLU A 64 36.23 -25.32 -5.32
N LEU A 65 35.40 -26.35 -5.32
CA LEU A 65 34.97 -27.05 -4.12
C LEU A 65 34.97 -28.56 -4.41
N ASN A 66 35.77 -29.31 -3.65
CA ASN A 66 36.05 -30.73 -3.90
C ASN A 66 36.57 -30.91 -5.35
N ASP A 67 36.02 -31.86 -6.11
CA ASP A 67 36.41 -32.14 -7.48
C ASP A 67 35.65 -31.29 -8.51
N VAL A 68 35.08 -30.15 -8.12
CA VAL A 68 34.19 -29.32 -8.95
C VAL A 68 34.71 -27.89 -9.04
N LYS A 69 34.80 -27.36 -10.27
CA LYS A 69 35.29 -26.03 -10.60
C LYS A 69 34.24 -25.23 -11.37
N VAL A 70 33.94 -24.02 -10.91
CA VAL A 70 33.00 -23.07 -11.53
C VAL A 70 33.76 -21.85 -12.05
N GLY A 71 33.70 -21.57 -13.35
CA GLY A 71 34.35 -20.40 -13.95
C GLY A 71 33.49 -19.14 -13.84
N LEU A 72 34.12 -18.01 -13.51
CA LEU A 72 33.50 -16.69 -13.33
C LEU A 72 34.16 -15.65 -14.25
N THR A 73 33.35 -14.72 -14.78
CA THR A 73 33.83 -13.54 -15.51
C THR A 73 33.10 -12.28 -15.06
N ASN A 74 33.79 -11.13 -15.07
CA ASN A 74 33.18 -9.80 -14.91
C ASN A 74 32.98 -9.09 -16.26
N GLN A 75 33.20 -9.77 -17.38
CA GLN A 75 33.03 -9.22 -18.73
C GLN A 75 31.89 -9.89 -19.50
N TRP A 76 31.09 -9.09 -20.20
CA TRP A 76 30.00 -9.55 -21.06
C TRP A 76 30.12 -8.91 -22.45
N PHE A 77 30.42 -9.71 -23.48
CA PHE A 77 30.69 -9.23 -24.86
C PHE A 77 31.71 -8.08 -24.92
N GLY A 78 32.75 -8.12 -24.09
CA GLY A 78 33.80 -7.09 -24.03
C GLY A 78 33.48 -5.87 -23.15
N ASN A 79 32.28 -5.79 -22.56
CA ASN A 79 31.92 -4.75 -21.60
C ASN A 79 32.17 -5.20 -20.16
N ASP A 80 32.75 -4.32 -19.33
CA ASP A 80 32.91 -4.54 -17.89
C ASP A 80 31.57 -4.39 -17.16
N LEU A 81 31.19 -5.40 -16.38
CA LEU A 81 29.93 -5.48 -15.67
C LEU A 81 29.92 -4.77 -14.31
N LYS A 82 31.00 -4.04 -13.95
CA LYS A 82 31.09 -3.16 -12.76
C LYS A 82 30.38 -3.73 -11.51
N ASN A 83 31.09 -4.59 -10.79
CA ASN A 83 30.66 -5.28 -9.56
C ASN A 83 29.67 -6.45 -9.74
N HIS A 84 29.54 -7.00 -10.96
CA HIS A 84 28.80 -8.24 -11.21
C HIS A 84 29.69 -9.33 -11.82
N LEU A 85 29.54 -10.57 -11.34
CA LEU A 85 30.20 -11.77 -11.85
C LEU A 85 29.18 -12.72 -12.47
N ILE A 86 29.55 -13.36 -13.59
CA ILE A 86 28.72 -14.32 -14.31
C ILE A 86 29.39 -15.68 -14.31
N VAL A 87 28.62 -16.73 -14.01
CA VAL A 87 29.02 -18.13 -14.17
C VAL A 87 29.07 -18.48 -15.66
N THR A 88 30.24 -18.89 -16.13
CA THR A 88 30.50 -19.19 -17.55
C THR A 88 30.87 -20.65 -17.81
N SER A 89 31.34 -21.37 -16.79
CA SER A 89 31.64 -22.78 -16.90
C SER A 89 31.39 -23.53 -15.59
N TYR A 90 31.17 -24.83 -15.72
CA TYR A 90 31.14 -25.80 -14.62
C TYR A 90 31.90 -27.02 -15.09
N GLU A 91 32.90 -27.47 -14.32
CA GLU A 91 33.77 -28.62 -14.60
C GLU A 91 33.87 -29.54 -13.38
N ARG A 92 33.89 -30.85 -13.61
CA ARG A 92 34.14 -31.86 -12.59
C ARG A 92 35.33 -32.71 -13.03
N ASP A 93 36.25 -33.02 -12.13
CA ASP A 93 37.50 -33.72 -12.44
C ASP A 93 37.23 -35.04 -13.19
N GLY A 94 37.98 -35.25 -14.28
CA GLY A 94 37.84 -36.40 -15.17
C GLY A 94 38.28 -37.72 -14.54
N LYS A 95 39.08 -37.69 -13.46
CA LYS A 95 39.49 -38.91 -12.71
C LYS A 95 38.32 -39.56 -11.97
N VAL A 96 37.48 -38.78 -11.29
CA VAL A 96 36.31 -39.27 -10.52
C VAL A 96 35.21 -39.82 -11.44
N LEU A 97 35.08 -39.26 -12.64
CA LEU A 97 34.14 -39.75 -13.67
C LEU A 97 34.50 -41.16 -14.16
N ARG A 98 35.79 -41.49 -14.33
CA ARG A 98 36.25 -42.85 -14.70
C ARG A 98 36.09 -43.88 -13.56
N GLU A 99 36.17 -43.45 -12.31
CA GLU A 99 35.95 -44.33 -11.15
C GLU A 99 34.47 -44.66 -10.93
N LEU A 100 33.55 -43.73 -11.26
CA LEU A 100 32.11 -43.98 -11.28
C LEU A 100 31.66 -44.88 -12.45
N GLU A 101 32.47 -45.00 -13.51
CA GLU A 101 32.23 -45.85 -14.68
C GLU A 101 32.68 -47.31 -14.47
N THR A 102 33.52 -47.61 -13.47
CA THR A 102 34.07 -48.97 -13.22
C THR A 102 33.35 -49.76 -12.12
N ARG A 103 32.35 -49.19 -11.44
CA ARG A 103 31.47 -49.95 -10.53
C ARG A 103 30.28 -50.54 -11.29
N SER A 104 30.42 -51.79 -11.72
CA SER A 104 29.30 -52.65 -12.16
C SER A 104 28.21 -52.78 -11.08
N PRO A 105 26.93 -52.97 -11.45
CA PRO A 105 25.83 -53.00 -10.48
C PRO A 105 25.91 -54.27 -9.65
N LEU A 106 26.08 -54.13 -8.32
CA LEU A 106 25.95 -55.27 -7.42
C LEU A 106 24.48 -55.46 -7.01
N SER A 107 23.99 -56.60 -7.49
CA SER A 107 22.94 -57.51 -7.04
C SER A 107 22.23 -57.26 -5.70
N ASN A 108 20.94 -57.61 -5.72
CA ASN A 108 20.08 -57.91 -4.56
C ASN A 108 20.70 -58.93 -3.59
N ASP A 109 20.22 -58.81 -2.35
CA ASP A 109 20.39 -59.66 -1.16
C ASP A 109 21.62 -59.40 -0.28
N TYR A 110 21.43 -58.63 0.81
CA TYR A 110 21.52 -59.16 2.18
C TYR A 110 21.01 -58.14 3.22
N LYS A 111 20.25 -58.66 4.19
CA LYS A 111 19.66 -58.00 5.38
C LYS A 111 20.74 -57.55 6.37
N ASP A 112 20.56 -56.39 7.02
CA ASP A 112 20.25 -56.31 8.46
C ASP A 112 20.08 -54.86 8.98
N ASN A 113 19.12 -54.70 9.90
CA ASN A 113 18.93 -53.70 10.97
C ASN A 113 19.29 -52.21 10.73
N SER A 114 18.47 -51.20 11.07
CA SER A 114 17.42 -51.14 12.11
C SER A 114 16.67 -49.79 12.03
N ASN A 115 15.37 -49.86 12.34
CA ASN A 115 14.46 -48.84 12.92
C ASN A 115 14.47 -47.39 12.41
N TYR A 116 13.36 -46.99 11.76
CA TYR A 116 12.28 -46.28 12.46
C TYR A 116 10.92 -46.57 11.80
N SER A 117 9.90 -46.55 12.64
CA SER A 117 8.62 -47.22 12.52
C SER A 117 7.64 -46.64 11.50
N ALA A 118 6.76 -47.54 11.06
CA ALA A 118 5.56 -47.34 10.26
C ALA A 118 4.61 -46.27 10.80
N LEU A 119 3.82 -45.69 9.89
CA LEU A 119 2.37 -45.62 10.08
C LEU A 119 1.65 -45.83 8.74
N ASN A 120 0.68 -46.73 8.80
CA ASN A 120 -0.16 -47.27 7.75
C ASN A 120 -0.98 -46.23 6.98
N LEU A 121 -1.29 -46.55 5.72
CA LEU A 121 -2.65 -46.42 5.20
C LEU A 121 -3.02 -47.70 4.46
N ASN A 122 -3.85 -48.51 5.13
CA ASN A 122 -4.79 -49.41 4.46
C ASN A 122 -5.86 -48.55 3.78
N GLU A 123 -6.14 -48.81 2.51
CA GLU A 123 -7.53 -48.91 2.07
C GLU A 123 -7.60 -49.74 0.78
N ASN A 124 -8.31 -50.86 0.88
CA ASN A 124 -8.73 -51.68 -0.25
C ASN A 124 -9.89 -50.98 -0.95
N ASN A 125 -9.83 -50.85 -2.26
CA ASN A 125 -11.04 -50.83 -3.08
C ASN A 125 -10.89 -51.77 -4.26
N SER A 126 -11.64 -52.88 -4.17
CA SER A 126 -11.93 -53.82 -5.24
C SER A 126 -13.11 -53.27 -6.03
N THR A 127 -12.93 -53.03 -7.33
CA THR A 127 -14.05 -53.09 -8.27
C THR A 127 -13.60 -53.89 -9.48
N LYS A 128 -14.11 -55.12 -9.59
CA LYS A 128 -14.08 -55.96 -10.79
C LYS A 128 -15.35 -55.68 -11.60
N GLU A 129 -15.20 -54.99 -12.72
CA GLU A 129 -15.98 -55.12 -13.95
C GLU A 129 -14.98 -54.79 -15.07
N GLY A 130 -14.87 -55.43 -16.22
CA GLY A 130 -15.62 -56.46 -16.91
C GLY A 130 -14.97 -56.48 -18.30
N LEU A 131 -14.18 -57.51 -18.60
CA LEU A 131 -13.52 -57.68 -19.90
C LEU A 131 -14.59 -57.77 -20.99
N LYS A 132 -14.60 -56.82 -21.93
CA LYS A 132 -15.00 -57.02 -23.33
C LYS A 132 -14.70 -55.79 -24.20
N SER A 133 -13.49 -55.74 -24.74
CA SER A 133 -13.22 -55.32 -26.12
C SER A 133 -11.79 -55.74 -26.47
N GLN A 134 -11.63 -56.39 -27.62
CA GLN A 134 -10.40 -57.02 -28.12
C GLN A 134 -9.15 -56.14 -27.92
N GLU A 135 -8.24 -56.55 -27.04
CA GLU A 135 -6.85 -56.08 -27.11
C GLU A 135 -6.15 -56.85 -28.22
N SER A 136 -5.58 -56.13 -29.19
CA SER A 136 -4.57 -56.65 -30.09
C SER A 136 -3.44 -57.28 -29.27
N ASN A 137 -2.94 -58.45 -29.68
CA ASN A 137 -1.75 -59.09 -29.11
C ASN A 137 -0.52 -58.19 -29.31
N LEU A 138 -0.36 -57.19 -28.44
CA LEU A 138 0.79 -56.32 -28.43
C LEU A 138 1.94 -57.03 -27.69
N SER A 139 3.11 -57.05 -28.32
CA SER A 139 4.37 -57.54 -27.78
C SER A 139 4.70 -56.87 -26.45
N ILE A 140 5.48 -57.54 -25.58
CA ILE A 140 5.99 -56.98 -24.31
C ILE A 140 6.67 -55.63 -24.53
N LEU A 141 7.34 -55.46 -25.69
CA LEU A 141 7.97 -54.20 -26.09
C LEU A 141 6.95 -53.09 -26.37
N GLU A 142 5.83 -53.42 -27.01
CA GLU A 142 4.76 -52.46 -27.33
C GLU A 142 3.99 -52.02 -26.08
N LYS A 143 3.79 -52.93 -25.11
CA LYS A 143 3.22 -52.56 -23.79
C LYS A 143 4.13 -51.63 -23.01
N SER A 144 5.44 -51.89 -23.01
CA SER A 144 6.44 -51.02 -22.37
C SER A 144 6.53 -49.63 -23.03
N GLN A 145 6.44 -49.56 -24.37
CA GLN A 145 6.39 -48.29 -25.09
C GLN A 145 5.13 -47.48 -24.78
N LEU A 146 3.97 -48.15 -24.65
CA LEU A 146 2.71 -47.51 -24.29
C LEU A 146 2.72 -46.97 -22.85
N GLU A 147 3.26 -47.73 -21.88
CA GLU A 147 3.43 -47.26 -20.50
C GLU A 147 4.38 -46.07 -20.39
N LYS A 148 5.49 -46.09 -21.16
CA LYS A 148 6.43 -44.97 -21.22
C LYS A 148 5.78 -43.71 -21.80
N GLN A 149 4.92 -43.86 -22.83
CA GLN A 149 4.16 -42.74 -23.39
C GLN A 149 3.14 -42.19 -22.38
N LYS A 150 2.38 -43.06 -21.69
CA LYS A 150 1.42 -42.65 -20.64
C LYS A 150 2.11 -41.93 -19.49
N LYS A 151 3.29 -42.39 -19.04
CA LYS A 151 4.07 -41.73 -18.00
C LYS A 151 4.55 -40.34 -18.45
N LEU A 152 5.08 -40.22 -19.68
CA LEU A 152 5.50 -38.93 -20.25
C LEU A 152 4.33 -37.95 -20.40
N GLU A 153 3.15 -38.44 -20.80
CA GLU A 153 1.93 -37.64 -20.90
C GLU A 153 1.47 -37.17 -19.51
N SER A 154 1.50 -38.04 -18.50
CA SER A 154 1.16 -37.68 -17.12
C SER A 154 2.12 -36.64 -16.52
N GLU A 155 3.43 -36.74 -16.80
CA GLU A 155 4.41 -35.73 -16.39
C GLU A 155 4.20 -34.38 -17.11
N ARG A 156 3.83 -34.40 -18.40
CA ARG A 156 3.47 -33.18 -19.14
C ARG A 156 2.21 -32.53 -18.57
N LEU A 157 1.20 -33.32 -18.24
CA LEU A 157 -0.04 -32.84 -17.61
C LEU A 157 0.27 -32.22 -16.24
N ALA A 158 1.02 -32.91 -15.39
CA ALA A 158 1.41 -32.39 -14.07
C ALA A 158 2.25 -31.10 -14.15
N LYS A 159 3.12 -30.97 -15.18
CA LYS A 159 3.87 -29.73 -15.42
C LYS A 159 2.96 -28.60 -15.91
N ALA A 160 2.05 -28.89 -16.84
CA ALA A 160 1.07 -27.92 -17.33
C ALA A 160 0.12 -27.44 -16.22
N GLU A 161 -0.32 -28.35 -15.33
CA GLU A 161 -1.12 -28.02 -14.15
C GLU A 161 -0.36 -27.12 -13.18
N LYS A 162 0.93 -27.40 -12.92
CA LYS A 162 1.79 -26.52 -12.10
C LYS A 162 1.99 -25.14 -12.72
N GLU A 163 2.26 -25.08 -14.03
CA GLU A 163 2.39 -23.80 -14.75
C GLU A 163 1.08 -23.00 -14.75
N HIS A 164 -0.05 -23.68 -14.92
CA HIS A 164 -1.37 -23.06 -14.84
C HIS A 164 -1.68 -22.54 -13.42
N ALA A 165 -1.38 -23.33 -12.39
CA ALA A 165 -1.53 -22.92 -10.99
C ALA A 165 -0.63 -21.72 -10.65
N GLN A 166 0.60 -21.69 -11.16
CA GLN A 166 1.50 -20.56 -10.97
C GLN A 166 0.98 -19.30 -11.67
N LYS A 167 0.51 -19.42 -12.92
CA LYS A 167 -0.11 -18.29 -13.64
C LYS A 167 -1.35 -17.74 -12.93
N ILE A 168 -2.18 -18.60 -12.36
CA ILE A 168 -3.32 -18.17 -11.53
C ILE A 168 -2.82 -17.42 -10.31
N LYS A 169 -1.83 -17.96 -9.58
CA LYS A 169 -1.27 -17.33 -8.39
C LYS A 169 -0.66 -15.96 -8.69
N ASP A 170 0.12 -15.85 -9.77
CA ASP A 170 0.74 -14.60 -10.20
C ASP A 170 -0.32 -13.56 -10.58
N LYS A 171 -1.39 -13.99 -11.27
CA LYS A 171 -2.53 -13.14 -11.62
C LYS A 171 -3.28 -12.66 -10.37
N GLU A 172 -3.56 -13.56 -9.42
CA GLU A 172 -4.21 -13.22 -8.15
C GLU A 172 -3.36 -12.26 -7.31
N GLU A 173 -2.04 -12.44 -7.30
CA GLU A 173 -1.11 -11.54 -6.60
C GLU A 173 -1.05 -10.16 -7.26
N ALA A 174 -1.04 -10.11 -8.60
CA ALA A 174 -1.10 -8.85 -9.34
C ALA A 174 -2.41 -8.09 -9.08
N GLU A 175 -3.56 -8.77 -9.16
CA GLU A 175 -4.87 -8.19 -8.85
C GLU A 175 -4.95 -7.69 -7.40
N LEU A 176 -4.35 -8.41 -6.45
CA LEU A 176 -4.27 -7.98 -5.06
C LEU A 176 -3.40 -6.73 -4.89
N ARG A 177 -2.22 -6.70 -5.54
CA ARG A 177 -1.33 -5.52 -5.53
C ARG A 177 -2.01 -4.29 -6.11
N ASP A 178 -2.77 -4.45 -7.18
CA ASP A 178 -3.52 -3.36 -7.80
C ASP A 178 -4.67 -2.88 -6.91
N LYS A 179 -5.39 -3.78 -6.23
CA LYS A 179 -6.41 -3.41 -5.22
C LYS A 179 -5.81 -2.64 -4.05
N ILE A 180 -4.67 -3.09 -3.53
CA ILE A 180 -3.95 -2.38 -2.45
C ILE A 180 -3.50 -1.00 -2.94
N ARG A 181 -2.94 -0.91 -4.16
CA ARG A 181 -2.52 0.37 -4.74
C ARG A 181 -3.70 1.32 -4.91
N ALA A 182 -4.82 0.85 -5.46
CA ALA A 182 -6.03 1.65 -5.61
C ALA A 182 -6.56 2.15 -4.25
N GLN A 183 -6.56 1.30 -3.22
CA GLN A 183 -6.99 1.69 -1.88
C GLN A 183 -6.04 2.71 -1.24
N LYS A 184 -4.72 2.52 -1.39
CA LYS A 184 -3.70 3.48 -0.93
C LYS A 184 -3.83 4.83 -1.65
N ASN A 185 -4.14 4.82 -2.94
CA ASN A 185 -4.37 6.04 -3.72
C ASN A 185 -5.65 6.76 -3.28
N ALA A 186 -6.70 6.03 -2.88
CA ALA A 186 -7.94 6.61 -2.38
C ALA A 186 -7.81 7.30 -1.01
N THR A 187 -6.76 6.99 -0.26
CA THR A 187 -6.47 7.55 1.08
C THR A 187 -5.36 8.60 1.07
N LEU A 188 -4.87 9.03 -0.09
CA LEU A 188 -3.88 10.12 -0.19
C LEU A 188 -4.42 11.41 0.44
N GLY A 189 -3.58 12.06 1.23
CA GLY A 189 -3.92 13.29 1.95
C GLY A 189 -4.89 13.09 3.13
N LYS A 190 -5.30 11.85 3.42
CA LYS A 190 -6.24 11.53 4.51
C LYS A 190 -5.56 10.76 5.64
N SER A 191 -6.26 10.64 6.77
CA SER A 191 -5.85 9.77 7.87
C SER A 191 -5.87 8.30 7.43
N GLU A 192 -5.02 7.47 8.03
CA GLU A 192 -5.06 6.01 7.84
C GLU A 192 -6.40 5.40 8.31
N LEU A 193 -7.14 6.11 9.19
CA LEU A 193 -8.48 5.71 9.67
C LEU A 193 -9.62 6.10 8.73
N ASP A 194 -9.37 6.95 7.72
CA ASP A 194 -10.40 7.36 6.75
C ASP A 194 -10.54 6.40 5.57
N ARG A 195 -9.93 5.21 5.69
CA ARG A 195 -9.94 4.18 4.65
C ARG A 195 -11.36 3.74 4.31
N GLU A 196 -11.69 3.76 3.03
CA GLU A 196 -13.00 3.29 2.58
C GLU A 196 -13.15 1.77 2.74
N ILE A 197 -14.30 1.38 3.27
CA ILE A 197 -14.69 -0.02 3.42
C ILE A 197 -15.88 -0.26 2.51
N ALA A 198 -15.71 -1.15 1.53
CA ALA A 198 -16.77 -1.55 0.63
C ALA A 198 -17.89 -2.22 1.44
N LYS A 199 -19.12 -1.69 1.35
CA LYS A 199 -20.29 -2.26 2.03
C LYS A 199 -21.06 -3.11 1.04
N SER A 200 -21.43 -4.32 1.44
CA SER A 200 -22.26 -5.23 0.64
C SER A 200 -23.67 -5.35 1.20
N GLU A 201 -24.49 -6.18 0.54
CA GLU A 201 -25.83 -6.53 1.02
C GLU A 201 -25.78 -7.26 2.36
N ASN A 202 -26.85 -7.10 3.13
CA ASN A 202 -26.95 -7.71 4.44
C ASN A 202 -27.07 -9.24 4.32
N ILE A 203 -26.39 -9.95 5.21
CA ILE A 203 -26.58 -11.39 5.39
C ILE A 203 -27.82 -11.67 6.23
N PRO A 204 -28.50 -12.80 6.01
CA PRO A 204 -29.58 -13.23 6.90
C PRO A 204 -29.02 -13.58 8.29
N TYR A 205 -29.74 -13.19 9.33
CA TYR A 205 -29.39 -13.54 10.71
C TYR A 205 -30.65 -13.68 11.58
N LYS A 206 -30.52 -14.37 12.72
CA LYS A 206 -31.57 -14.48 13.74
C LYS A 206 -31.09 -13.88 15.05
N GLU A 207 -31.95 -13.11 15.71
CA GLU A 207 -31.69 -12.59 17.05
C GLU A 207 -32.24 -13.57 18.09
N PRO A 208 -31.41 -14.06 19.02
CA PRO A 208 -31.87 -14.86 20.15
C PRO A 208 -32.70 -14.01 21.13
N GLU A 209 -33.85 -14.52 21.55
CA GLU A 209 -34.83 -13.78 22.37
C GLU A 209 -34.30 -13.34 23.76
N ASN A 210 -33.39 -14.12 24.36
CA ASN A 210 -32.92 -13.92 25.74
C ASN A 210 -31.39 -13.74 25.86
N ALA A 211 -30.72 -13.23 24.81
CA ALA A 211 -29.27 -13.02 24.90
C ALA A 211 -28.90 -11.83 25.82
N PRO A 212 -27.78 -11.94 26.55
CA PRO A 212 -27.30 -10.85 27.40
C PRO A 212 -26.91 -9.62 26.56
N LYS A 213 -26.91 -8.45 27.20
CA LYS A 213 -26.40 -7.23 26.58
C LYS A 213 -24.90 -7.37 26.30
N THR A 214 -24.45 -6.83 25.18
CA THR A 214 -23.04 -6.82 24.81
C THR A 214 -22.68 -5.49 24.17
N SER A 215 -21.44 -5.08 24.36
CA SER A 215 -20.88 -3.85 23.80
C SER A 215 -19.37 -4.01 23.65
N VAL A 216 -18.78 -3.06 22.96
CA VAL A 216 -17.34 -2.88 22.93
C VAL A 216 -17.02 -1.40 23.12
N SER A 217 -15.96 -1.11 23.85
CA SER A 217 -15.52 0.26 24.13
C SER A 217 -14.19 0.49 23.40
N LEU A 218 -14.08 1.63 22.73
CA LEU A 218 -12.80 2.13 22.19
C LEU A 218 -12.00 2.86 23.28
N ASN A 219 -12.73 3.59 24.12
CA ASN A 219 -12.30 4.34 25.31
C ASN A 219 -13.53 4.54 26.22
N ASP A 220 -13.33 5.24 27.35
CA ASP A 220 -14.38 5.44 28.36
C ASP A 220 -15.61 6.21 27.85
N ASP A 221 -15.45 7.06 26.82
CA ASP A 221 -16.52 7.88 26.23
C ASP A 221 -17.20 7.19 25.03
N GLU A 222 -16.49 6.32 24.31
CA GLU A 222 -16.94 5.69 23.06
C GLU A 222 -17.28 4.21 23.26
N ILE A 223 -18.52 3.97 23.70
CA ILE A 223 -19.10 2.63 23.86
C ILE A 223 -20.02 2.33 22.68
N HIS A 224 -19.72 1.25 21.95
CA HIS A 224 -20.51 0.74 20.84
C HIS A 224 -21.41 -0.42 21.30
N PRO A 225 -22.74 -0.22 21.34
CA PRO A 225 -23.68 -1.31 21.64
C PRO A 225 -23.71 -2.34 20.51
N LEU A 226 -23.65 -3.61 20.90
CA LEU A 226 -23.71 -4.76 20.01
C LEU A 226 -24.93 -5.63 20.38
N LYS A 227 -25.27 -6.57 19.50
CA LYS A 227 -26.23 -7.63 19.76
C LYS A 227 -25.68 -8.97 19.29
N PHE A 228 -26.06 -10.04 19.99
CA PHE A 228 -25.75 -11.40 19.55
C PHE A 228 -26.68 -11.78 18.41
N VAL A 229 -26.13 -12.46 17.40
CA VAL A 229 -26.88 -12.96 16.24
C VAL A 229 -26.38 -14.33 15.83
N ILE A 230 -27.30 -15.16 15.35
CA ILE A 230 -27.03 -16.46 14.77
C ILE A 230 -26.97 -16.29 13.24
N VAL A 231 -25.87 -16.72 12.64
CA VAL A 231 -25.60 -16.62 11.20
C VAL A 231 -25.11 -17.95 10.65
N ASN A 232 -25.24 -18.17 9.34
CA ASN A 232 -24.63 -19.34 8.70
C ASN A 232 -23.12 -19.13 8.54
N LYS A 233 -22.37 -20.24 8.63
CA LYS A 233 -20.92 -20.26 8.38
C LYS A 233 -20.52 -19.69 7.03
N SER A 234 -21.31 -19.95 5.98
CA SER A 234 -21.05 -19.50 4.61
C SER A 234 -21.15 -17.98 4.43
N ASP A 235 -21.87 -17.30 5.32
CA ASP A 235 -22.13 -15.86 5.21
C ASP A 235 -21.00 -15.02 5.82
N LEU A 236 -20.14 -15.65 6.63
CA LEU A 236 -19.03 -15.01 7.31
C LEU A 236 -17.84 -14.82 6.37
N LYS A 237 -17.30 -13.61 6.33
CA LYS A 237 -16.23 -13.18 5.42
C LYS A 237 -15.01 -12.72 6.23
N PRO A 238 -14.25 -13.63 6.86
CA PRO A 238 -12.99 -13.25 7.48
C PRO A 238 -12.00 -12.75 6.42
N ASN A 239 -11.24 -11.71 6.77
CA ASN A 239 -10.26 -11.10 5.88
C ASN A 239 -8.88 -11.09 6.54
N PHE A 240 -7.88 -11.46 5.75
CA PHE A 240 -6.48 -11.60 6.15
C PHE A 240 -5.52 -10.79 5.26
N LYS A 241 -6.08 -10.07 4.30
CA LYS A 241 -5.38 -9.16 3.42
C LYS A 241 -5.55 -7.76 3.99
N ASN A 242 -4.53 -6.90 3.96
CA ASN A 242 -4.58 -5.52 4.49
C ASN A 242 -5.47 -4.60 3.60
N ILE A 243 -6.75 -4.94 3.51
CA ILE A 243 -7.81 -4.28 2.77
C ILE A 243 -9.11 -4.37 3.58
N GLY A 244 -10.11 -3.52 3.28
CA GLY A 244 -11.42 -3.56 3.96
C GLY A 244 -11.33 -3.34 5.48
N THR A 245 -11.86 -4.30 6.27
CA THR A 245 -11.87 -4.25 7.75
C THR A 245 -10.59 -4.78 8.40
N GLN A 246 -9.66 -5.37 7.64
CA GLN A 246 -8.42 -5.91 8.20
C GLN A 246 -7.34 -4.83 8.26
N THR A 247 -6.78 -4.62 9.44
CA THR A 247 -5.68 -3.66 9.69
C THR A 247 -4.31 -4.33 9.74
N ARG A 248 -4.26 -5.65 10.02
CA ARG A 248 -3.00 -6.39 10.11
C ARG A 248 -2.41 -6.70 8.73
N THR A 249 -1.08 -6.70 8.69
CA THR A 249 -0.29 -7.13 7.52
C THR A 249 0.09 -8.61 7.54
N ALA A 250 0.03 -9.26 8.71
CA ALA A 250 0.44 -10.66 8.91
C ALA A 250 -0.65 -11.53 9.55
N VAL A 251 -0.76 -12.78 9.08
CA VAL A 251 -1.69 -13.80 9.57
C VAL A 251 -0.96 -14.78 10.48
N ASP A 252 -1.54 -15.07 11.65
CA ASP A 252 -1.03 -16.14 12.51
C ASP A 252 -1.75 -17.45 12.21
N SER A 253 -1.20 -18.21 11.25
CA SER A 253 -1.74 -19.51 10.83
C SER A 253 -1.75 -20.54 11.98
N LYS A 254 -0.79 -20.46 12.91
CA LYS A 254 -0.73 -21.39 14.05
C LYS A 254 -1.90 -21.14 15.00
N LYS A 255 -2.25 -19.87 15.23
CA LYS A 255 -3.42 -19.51 16.07
C LYS A 255 -4.72 -20.01 15.47
N VAL A 256 -4.89 -19.88 14.15
CA VAL A 256 -6.08 -20.40 13.45
C VAL A 256 -6.19 -21.92 13.61
N GLU A 257 -5.08 -22.64 13.42
CA GLU A 257 -5.03 -24.10 13.58
C GLU A 257 -5.29 -24.53 15.02
N GLU A 258 -4.73 -23.81 16.00
CA GLU A 258 -4.98 -24.03 17.43
C GLU A 258 -6.47 -23.91 17.75
N ILE A 259 -7.14 -22.84 17.31
CA ILE A 259 -8.57 -22.62 17.52
C ILE A 259 -9.40 -23.74 16.85
N ALA A 260 -9.04 -24.12 15.63
CA ALA A 260 -9.71 -25.17 14.88
C ALA A 260 -9.65 -26.55 15.58
N LYS A 261 -8.49 -26.92 16.14
CA LYS A 261 -8.23 -28.25 16.71
C LYS A 261 -8.41 -28.35 18.23
N ARG A 262 -8.21 -27.25 18.96
CA ARG A 262 -8.18 -27.19 20.43
C ARG A 262 -8.95 -25.97 20.94
N PHE A 263 -10.21 -25.84 20.51
CA PHE A 263 -11.07 -24.75 20.94
C PHE A 263 -11.27 -24.74 22.47
N ASP A 264 -11.03 -23.57 23.09
CA ASP A 264 -11.30 -23.33 24.52
C ASP A 264 -12.39 -22.23 24.67
N PRO A 265 -13.60 -22.58 25.15
CA PRO A 265 -14.68 -21.63 25.37
C PRO A 265 -14.33 -20.47 26.30
N LYS A 266 -13.44 -20.68 27.28
CA LYS A 266 -13.10 -19.66 28.29
C LYS A 266 -12.40 -18.45 27.69
N LEU A 267 -11.81 -18.60 26.51
CA LEU A 267 -11.10 -17.54 25.81
C LEU A 267 -12.03 -16.60 25.05
N ILE A 268 -13.30 -16.98 24.82
CA ILE A 268 -14.22 -16.17 24.02
C ILE A 268 -15.64 -16.03 24.60
N ILE A 269 -16.06 -16.85 25.56
CA ILE A 269 -17.41 -16.76 26.14
C ILE A 269 -17.32 -16.05 27.49
N GLY A 270 -18.03 -14.92 27.62
CA GLY A 270 -18.10 -14.15 28.86
C GLY A 270 -16.87 -13.30 29.15
N SER A 271 -15.93 -13.21 28.21
CA SER A 271 -14.72 -12.39 28.32
C SER A 271 -15.00 -10.89 28.17
N GLY A 272 -16.10 -10.52 27.53
CA GLY A 272 -16.45 -9.12 27.24
C GLY A 272 -15.54 -8.44 26.20
N GLY A 273 -15.90 -7.20 25.83
CA GLY A 273 -15.08 -6.36 24.95
C GLY A 273 -14.72 -7.02 23.61
N PHE A 274 -13.48 -6.84 23.17
CA PHE A 274 -12.96 -7.45 21.93
C PHE A 274 -12.60 -8.94 22.08
N GLU A 275 -12.44 -9.45 23.30
CA GLU A 275 -12.06 -10.84 23.58
C GLU A 275 -13.22 -11.82 23.51
N ASP A 276 -14.45 -11.33 23.72
CA ASP A 276 -15.68 -12.12 23.55
C ASP A 276 -15.91 -12.54 22.07
N LEU A 277 -17.02 -13.23 21.80
CA LEU A 277 -17.43 -13.72 20.47
C LEU A 277 -17.16 -12.71 19.34
N PRO A 278 -16.76 -13.15 18.13
CA PRO A 278 -16.32 -12.21 17.08
C PRO A 278 -17.37 -11.17 16.69
N ILE A 279 -16.91 -9.99 16.25
CA ILE A 279 -17.76 -8.88 15.84
C ILE A 279 -17.74 -8.78 14.31
N ILE A 280 -18.91 -8.77 13.68
CA ILE A 280 -19.08 -8.68 12.23
C ILE A 280 -19.91 -7.45 11.83
N LEU A 281 -19.78 -7.03 10.58
CA LEU A 281 -20.70 -6.12 9.91
C LEU A 281 -21.96 -6.86 9.46
N HIS A 282 -22.97 -6.08 9.08
CA HIS A 282 -24.25 -6.60 8.60
C HIS A 282 -24.16 -7.41 7.31
N ASP A 283 -23.05 -7.30 6.58
CA ASP A 283 -22.79 -8.01 5.34
C ASP A 283 -21.84 -9.23 5.51
N GLY A 284 -21.54 -9.59 6.76
CA GLY A 284 -20.72 -10.74 7.11
C GLY A 284 -19.21 -10.47 7.21
N GLN A 285 -18.73 -9.27 6.84
CA GLN A 285 -17.33 -8.91 7.01
C GLN A 285 -16.94 -8.84 8.49
N VAL A 286 -15.79 -9.39 8.85
CA VAL A 286 -15.35 -9.44 10.25
C VAL A 286 -14.61 -8.16 10.63
N ILE A 287 -15.10 -7.47 11.67
CA ILE A 287 -14.46 -6.27 12.24
C ILE A 287 -13.39 -6.69 13.25
N ALA A 288 -13.76 -7.59 14.16
CA ALA A 288 -12.90 -8.07 15.23
C ALA A 288 -12.98 -9.60 15.35
N GLY A 289 -11.83 -10.26 15.44
CA GLY A 289 -11.76 -11.71 15.58
C GLY A 289 -11.64 -12.50 14.28
N ASN A 290 -10.96 -11.97 13.25
CA ASN A 290 -10.67 -12.67 11.99
C ASN A 290 -10.09 -14.08 12.19
N HIS A 291 -9.04 -14.23 13.02
CA HIS A 291 -8.46 -15.55 13.32
C HIS A 291 -9.44 -16.49 14.03
N ARG A 292 -10.32 -15.97 14.90
CA ARG A 292 -11.33 -16.75 15.61
C ARG A 292 -12.38 -17.27 14.65
N ILE A 293 -12.95 -16.41 13.80
CA ILE A 293 -13.91 -16.83 12.78
C ILE A 293 -13.29 -17.88 11.87
N GLN A 294 -12.07 -17.66 11.36
CA GLN A 294 -11.43 -18.64 10.49
C GLN A 294 -11.19 -19.99 11.18
N GLY A 295 -10.79 -19.99 12.45
CA GLY A 295 -10.67 -21.22 13.24
C GLY A 295 -12.02 -21.91 13.48
N MET A 296 -13.07 -21.13 13.74
CA MET A 296 -14.45 -21.62 13.93
C MET A 296 -15.05 -22.23 12.67
N LEU A 297 -14.75 -21.66 11.49
CA LEU A 297 -15.12 -22.23 10.20
C LEU A 297 -14.41 -23.57 9.94
N ASN A 298 -13.21 -23.73 10.49
CA ASN A 298 -12.36 -24.91 10.33
C ASN A 298 -12.43 -25.90 11.51
N PHE A 299 -13.46 -25.81 12.38
CA PHE A 299 -13.54 -26.65 13.57
C PHE A 299 -13.48 -28.15 13.24
N THR A 300 -12.65 -28.86 14.00
CA THR A 300 -12.76 -30.32 14.09
C THR A 300 -14.09 -30.72 14.74
N PRO A 301 -14.61 -31.94 14.51
CA PRO A 301 -15.83 -32.41 15.18
C PRO A 301 -15.79 -32.24 16.70
N LYS A 302 -14.61 -32.46 17.32
CA LYS A 302 -14.40 -32.25 18.75
C LYS A 302 -14.55 -30.78 19.15
N SER A 303 -13.84 -29.87 18.48
CA SER A 303 -13.94 -28.43 18.75
C SER A 303 -15.36 -27.91 18.54
N ARG A 304 -16.04 -28.41 17.50
CA ARG A 304 -17.42 -28.05 17.20
C ARG A 304 -18.37 -28.44 18.33
N TYR A 305 -18.25 -29.68 18.80
CA TYR A 305 -19.05 -30.17 19.94
C TYR A 305 -18.81 -29.33 21.20
N ILE A 306 -17.55 -28.99 21.51
CA ILE A 306 -17.20 -28.13 22.65
C ILE A 306 -17.83 -26.75 22.51
N TYR A 307 -17.77 -26.15 21.32
CA TYR A 307 -18.39 -24.87 21.03
C TYR A 307 -19.91 -24.89 21.21
N GLU A 308 -20.60 -25.84 20.57
CA GLU A 308 -22.08 -25.97 20.67
C GLU A 308 -22.53 -26.18 22.12
N LYS A 309 -21.83 -27.05 22.86
CA LYS A 309 -22.10 -27.28 24.27
C LYS A 309 -21.97 -26.00 25.09
N ALA A 310 -20.89 -25.24 24.89
CA ALA A 310 -20.65 -24.02 25.63
C ALA A 310 -21.66 -22.91 25.29
N ILE A 311 -22.09 -22.80 24.02
CA ILE A 311 -23.15 -21.87 23.62
C ILE A 311 -24.49 -22.24 24.27
N LYS A 312 -24.84 -23.53 24.30
CA LYS A 312 -26.05 -24.01 24.97
C LYS A 312 -26.03 -23.75 26.47
N GLU A 313 -24.91 -24.01 27.14
CA GLU A 313 -24.76 -23.82 28.58
C GLU A 313 -24.79 -22.35 29.01
N TYR A 314 -24.12 -21.46 28.25
CA TYR A 314 -23.98 -20.06 28.65
C TYR A 314 -25.10 -19.15 28.11
N TYR A 315 -25.54 -19.37 26.86
CA TYR A 315 -26.52 -18.52 26.19
C TYR A 315 -27.91 -19.17 26.07
N HIS A 316 -28.06 -20.45 26.43
CA HIS A 316 -29.31 -21.20 26.28
C HIS A 316 -29.81 -21.27 24.83
N ILE A 317 -28.87 -21.35 23.88
CA ILE A 317 -29.14 -21.42 22.44
C ILE A 317 -28.71 -22.77 21.89
N ASP A 318 -29.62 -23.47 21.21
CA ASP A 318 -29.32 -24.65 20.42
C ASP A 318 -28.98 -24.23 18.97
N LEU A 319 -27.71 -24.41 18.57
CA LEU A 319 -27.23 -24.08 17.22
C LEU A 319 -27.37 -25.27 16.28
N LYS A 320 -27.75 -25.01 15.02
CA LYS A 320 -27.61 -26.00 13.94
C LYS A 320 -26.15 -26.21 13.53
N PRO A 321 -25.79 -27.34 12.89
CA PRO A 321 -24.40 -27.66 12.52
C PRO A 321 -23.69 -26.60 11.67
N ASP A 322 -24.44 -25.85 10.87
CA ASP A 322 -23.97 -24.78 9.97
C ASP A 322 -24.10 -23.37 10.56
N GLU A 323 -24.65 -23.23 11.77
CA GLU A 323 -24.85 -21.95 12.44
C GLU A 323 -23.69 -21.60 13.40
N LEU A 324 -23.41 -20.31 13.56
CA LEU A 324 -22.49 -19.73 14.55
C LEU A 324 -23.14 -18.53 15.24
N LEU A 325 -22.90 -18.40 16.54
CA LEU A 325 -23.23 -17.20 17.32
C LEU A 325 -22.09 -16.19 17.23
N VAL A 326 -22.41 -14.97 16.80
CA VAL A 326 -21.49 -13.83 16.64
C VAL A 326 -22.14 -12.55 17.17
N ARG A 327 -21.39 -11.44 17.17
CA ARG A 327 -21.90 -10.12 17.56
C ARG A 327 -21.94 -9.18 16.36
N ILE A 328 -22.93 -8.31 16.32
CA ILE A 328 -23.11 -7.29 15.29
C ILE A 328 -23.44 -5.93 15.93
N PRO A 329 -22.97 -4.79 15.39
CA PRO A 329 -23.38 -3.48 15.86
C PRO A 329 -24.90 -3.26 15.78
N ASN A 330 -25.49 -2.62 16.80
CA ASN A 330 -26.94 -2.33 16.82
C ASN A 330 -27.37 -1.36 15.72
N LYS A 331 -26.45 -0.48 15.30
CA LYS A 331 -26.64 0.48 14.20
C LYS A 331 -25.61 0.21 13.11
N ARG A 332 -25.89 0.62 11.88
CA ARG A 332 -24.86 0.61 10.83
C ARG A 332 -23.80 1.66 11.15
N LEU A 333 -22.54 1.24 11.14
CA LEU A 333 -21.39 2.08 11.41
C LEU A 333 -20.89 2.77 10.12
N ASN A 334 -20.34 3.97 10.26
CA ASN A 334 -19.61 4.66 9.21
C ASN A 334 -18.19 4.07 9.04
N ASN A 335 -17.44 4.48 8.01
CA ASN A 335 -16.14 3.85 7.73
C ASN A 335 -15.12 4.10 8.85
N THR A 336 -15.09 5.31 9.41
CA THR A 336 -14.24 5.69 10.53
C THR A 336 -14.53 4.85 11.78
N GLU A 337 -15.80 4.73 12.19
CA GLU A 337 -16.22 3.88 13.31
C GLU A 337 -15.77 2.42 13.12
N ILE A 338 -15.86 1.89 11.89
CA ILE A 338 -15.45 0.51 11.60
C ILE A 338 -13.92 0.37 11.66
N ASN A 339 -13.19 1.31 11.06
CA ASN A 339 -11.73 1.31 11.09
C ASN A 339 -11.21 1.43 12.52
N ASN A 340 -11.84 2.24 13.36
CA ASN A 340 -11.49 2.37 14.78
C ASN A 340 -11.72 1.06 15.53
N LEU A 341 -12.89 0.44 15.38
CA LEU A 341 -13.16 -0.85 16.01
C LEU A 341 -12.19 -1.94 15.54
N ALA A 342 -11.87 -1.96 14.25
CA ALA A 342 -10.91 -2.92 13.70
C ALA A 342 -9.50 -2.69 14.26
N ALA A 343 -9.04 -1.43 14.30
CA ALA A 343 -7.78 -1.00 14.87
C ALA A 343 -7.65 -1.38 16.35
N SER A 344 -8.61 -0.94 17.18
CA SER A 344 -8.62 -1.16 18.63
C SER A 344 -8.80 -2.62 19.02
N SER A 345 -9.40 -3.46 18.16
CA SER A 345 -9.44 -4.90 18.40
C SER A 345 -8.07 -5.59 18.48
N ASN A 346 -7.00 -4.87 18.09
CA ASN A 346 -5.62 -5.34 18.17
C ASN A 346 -4.84 -4.74 19.35
N GLN A 347 -5.46 -3.90 20.18
CA GLN A 347 -4.78 -3.22 21.28
C GLN A 347 -4.14 -4.22 22.24
N GLY A 348 -2.86 -3.98 22.59
CA GLY A 348 -2.07 -4.87 23.44
C GLY A 348 -1.59 -6.17 22.76
N ARG A 349 -1.86 -6.35 21.45
CA ARG A 349 -1.49 -7.53 20.65
C ARG A 349 -0.89 -7.13 19.32
N PHE A 350 0.09 -6.25 19.39
CA PHE A 350 0.75 -5.66 18.24
C PHE A 350 1.82 -6.60 17.70
N ASN A 351 1.75 -6.91 16.41
CA ASN A 351 2.77 -7.68 15.72
C ASN A 351 3.78 -6.77 15.02
N SER A 352 3.54 -5.46 15.02
CA SER A 352 4.37 -4.47 14.34
C SER A 352 4.12 -3.04 14.89
N GLU A 353 5.04 -2.11 14.61
CA GLU A 353 4.95 -0.71 15.02
C GLU A 353 3.78 0.03 14.36
N SER A 354 3.51 -0.28 13.09
CA SER A 354 2.37 0.28 12.38
C SER A 354 1.04 -0.17 13.01
N ASP A 355 0.94 -1.43 13.44
CA ASP A 355 -0.27 -1.92 14.12
C ASP A 355 -0.49 -1.18 15.44
N HIS A 356 0.59 -0.94 16.19
CA HIS A 356 0.55 -0.16 17.43
C HIS A 356 0.09 1.28 17.16
N ALA A 357 0.70 1.94 16.19
CA ALA A 357 0.39 3.33 15.84
C ALA A 357 -1.07 3.50 15.35
N ILE A 358 -1.61 2.57 14.55
CA ILE A 358 -3.02 2.61 14.10
C ILE A 358 -3.97 2.43 15.29
N ALA A 359 -3.69 1.49 16.20
CA ALA A 359 -4.54 1.25 17.36
C ALA A 359 -4.54 2.43 18.33
N VAL A 360 -3.38 3.05 18.55
CA VAL A 360 -3.23 4.25 19.37
C VAL A 360 -3.94 5.45 18.74
N LEU A 361 -3.79 5.66 17.42
CA LEU A 361 -4.52 6.70 16.69
C LEU A 361 -6.05 6.52 16.80
N SER A 362 -6.53 5.29 16.68
CA SER A 362 -7.94 4.94 16.87
C SER A 362 -8.46 5.26 18.27
N HIS A 363 -7.68 4.92 19.30
CA HIS A 363 -8.08 5.16 20.69
C HIS A 363 -8.26 6.65 21.01
N TYR A 364 -7.39 7.52 20.49
CA TYR A 364 -7.41 8.97 20.77
C TYR A 364 -8.13 9.82 19.71
N GLU A 365 -8.70 9.23 18.65
CA GLU A 365 -9.20 9.96 17.48
C GLU A 365 -10.22 11.05 17.83
N ALA A 366 -11.16 10.76 18.74
CA ALA A 366 -12.18 11.72 19.16
C ALA A 366 -11.56 12.96 19.82
N LYS A 367 -10.66 12.78 20.79
CA LYS A 367 -9.97 13.90 21.48
C LYS A 367 -9.03 14.66 20.55
N LEU A 368 -8.42 13.98 19.58
CA LEU A 368 -7.57 14.63 18.58
C LEU A 368 -8.36 15.63 17.71
N LYS A 369 -9.59 15.30 17.33
CA LYS A 369 -10.48 16.21 16.57
C LYS A 369 -10.90 17.43 17.38
N GLU A 370 -10.92 17.31 18.71
CA GLU A 370 -11.26 18.38 19.65
C GLU A 370 -10.04 19.16 20.16
N LEU A 371 -8.83 18.71 19.83
CA LEU A 371 -7.60 19.28 20.35
C LEU A 371 -7.44 20.74 19.93
N GLU A 372 -7.01 21.59 20.86
CA GLU A 372 -6.73 22.99 20.58
C GLU A 372 -5.69 23.13 19.46
N LYS A 373 -5.87 24.14 18.60
CA LYS A 373 -4.95 24.42 17.49
C LYS A 373 -3.54 24.81 17.94
N THR A 374 -3.42 25.35 19.15
CA THR A 374 -2.15 25.84 19.71
C THR A 374 -1.95 25.27 21.11
N LEU A 375 -0.80 24.64 21.33
CA LEU A 375 -0.40 24.04 22.60
C LEU A 375 0.79 24.81 23.14
N ASP A 376 0.55 25.69 24.11
CA ASP A 376 1.59 26.54 24.69
C ASP A 376 2.47 25.78 25.68
N ALA A 377 3.79 25.78 25.44
CA ALA A 377 4.76 25.09 26.27
C ALA A 377 6.13 25.77 26.23
N ASP A 378 6.77 25.84 27.39
CA ASP A 378 8.12 26.39 27.59
C ASP A 378 9.23 25.39 27.26
N SER A 379 8.90 24.09 27.20
CA SER A 379 9.84 23.00 27.00
C SER A 379 9.18 21.79 26.34
N ILE A 380 9.99 20.97 25.67
CA ILE A 380 9.52 19.70 25.07
C ILE A 380 8.90 18.76 26.10
N TYR A 381 9.39 18.79 27.34
CA TYR A 381 8.89 17.95 28.45
C TYR A 381 7.51 18.41 28.92
N SER A 382 7.27 19.72 28.96
CA SER A 382 5.94 20.28 29.23
C SER A 382 4.99 20.00 28.07
N LEU A 383 5.43 20.24 26.83
CA LEU A 383 4.60 20.08 25.63
C LEU A 383 4.03 18.66 25.49
N LYS A 384 4.88 17.63 25.57
CA LYS A 384 4.41 16.25 25.45
C LYS A 384 3.43 15.85 26.56
N ASN A 385 3.59 16.43 27.76
CA ASN A 385 2.66 16.22 28.87
C ASN A 385 1.35 16.98 28.66
N ILE A 386 1.36 18.16 28.06
CA ILE A 386 0.15 18.90 27.67
C ILE A 386 -0.64 18.12 26.63
N VAL A 387 0.01 17.56 25.62
CA VAL A 387 -0.64 16.65 24.65
C VAL A 387 -1.30 15.50 25.40
N ALA A 388 -0.55 14.80 26.27
CA ALA A 388 -1.07 13.67 27.03
C ALA A 388 -2.24 14.03 27.94
N LYS A 389 -2.22 15.22 28.57
CA LYS A 389 -3.32 15.72 29.41
C LYS A 389 -4.57 16.05 28.60
N ASN A 390 -4.43 16.66 27.44
CA ASN A 390 -5.56 17.02 26.58
C ASN A 390 -6.23 15.79 25.95
N LEU A 391 -5.45 14.75 25.66
CA LEU A 391 -5.96 13.49 25.09
C LEU A 391 -6.41 12.47 26.15
N ASN A 392 -6.33 12.82 27.43
CA ASN A 392 -6.68 11.92 28.53
C ASN A 392 -8.20 11.77 28.67
N PHE A 393 -8.73 10.56 28.45
CA PHE A 393 -10.16 10.26 28.63
C PHE A 393 -10.55 10.17 30.12
N ASP A 394 -9.73 9.51 30.94
CA ASP A 394 -10.19 8.98 32.24
C ASP A 394 -9.82 9.89 33.43
N LYS A 395 -9.32 11.10 33.17
CA LYS A 395 -8.64 11.95 34.17
C LYS A 395 -7.56 11.20 34.96
N ALA A 396 -6.96 10.17 34.36
CA ALA A 396 -5.88 9.41 34.97
C ALA A 396 -4.79 10.35 35.46
N THR A 397 -4.28 10.12 36.67
CA THR A 397 -3.25 10.97 37.28
C THR A 397 -1.95 10.98 36.48
N HIS A 398 -1.71 9.94 35.67
CA HIS A 398 -0.55 9.77 34.81
C HIS A 398 -0.98 9.32 33.40
N PRO A 399 -1.35 10.25 32.50
CA PRO A 399 -1.73 9.90 31.13
C PRO A 399 -0.55 9.28 30.36
N ASN A 400 -0.85 8.42 29.39
CA ASN A 400 0.18 7.78 28.59
C ASN A 400 0.79 8.76 27.58
N VAL A 401 1.93 9.35 27.96
CA VAL A 401 2.63 10.38 27.19
C VAL A 401 3.10 9.85 25.83
N GLY A 402 3.62 8.62 25.77
CA GLY A 402 4.16 8.06 24.53
C GLY A 402 3.06 7.87 23.48
N ASP A 403 1.98 7.18 23.85
CA ASP A 403 0.90 6.86 22.93
C ASP A 403 0.11 8.10 22.53
N SER A 404 -0.15 9.02 23.46
CA SER A 404 -0.84 10.28 23.14
C SER A 404 -0.10 11.10 22.08
N ASN A 405 1.23 11.21 22.21
CA ASN A 405 2.04 11.96 21.26
C ASN A 405 2.23 11.19 19.94
N LEU A 406 2.30 9.85 19.98
CA LEU A 406 2.31 9.04 18.76
C LEU A 406 1.00 9.20 17.98
N ALA A 407 -0.14 9.20 18.67
CA ALA A 407 -1.44 9.45 18.07
C ALA A 407 -1.49 10.83 17.40
N LEU A 408 -1.04 11.89 18.09
CA LEU A 408 -1.00 13.24 17.53
C LEU A 408 -0.06 13.33 16.32
N LEU A 409 1.10 12.67 16.37
CA LEU A 409 2.01 12.61 15.23
C LEU A 409 1.35 11.95 14.02
N MET A 410 0.73 10.78 14.21
CA MET A 410 0.04 10.06 13.12
C MET A 410 -1.17 10.84 12.59
N PHE A 411 -1.89 11.54 13.45
CA PHE A 411 -3.01 12.41 13.06
C PHE A 411 -2.55 13.56 12.15
N ASN A 412 -1.39 14.14 12.45
CA ASN A 412 -0.78 15.21 11.66
C ASN A 412 0.07 14.72 10.47
N MET A 413 0.18 13.40 10.29
CA MET A 413 0.91 12.74 9.19
C MET A 413 -0.07 12.01 8.26
N PRO A 414 -0.84 12.74 7.44
CA PRO A 414 -1.68 12.10 6.44
C PRO A 414 -0.84 11.25 5.48
N ARG A 415 -1.50 10.29 4.84
CA ARG A 415 -0.86 9.40 3.89
C ARG A 415 -0.39 10.16 2.65
N THR A 416 0.85 9.92 2.22
CA THR A 416 1.40 10.46 0.96
C THR A 416 1.47 9.37 -0.11
N LYS A 417 1.81 9.75 -1.36
CA LYS A 417 1.98 8.81 -2.48
C LYS A 417 3.05 7.76 -2.18
N THR A 418 4.07 8.17 -1.42
CA THR A 418 5.28 7.42 -1.13
C THR A 418 5.25 6.78 0.25
N GLN A 419 4.61 7.42 1.23
CA GLN A 419 4.68 7.02 2.63
C GLN A 419 3.32 6.97 3.32
N GLY A 420 3.25 6.09 4.30
CA GLY A 420 2.14 5.98 5.25
C GLY A 420 2.67 5.34 6.52
N ILE A 421 1.76 4.88 7.38
CA ILE A 421 2.12 4.28 8.66
C ILE A 421 3.05 3.06 8.54
N GLU A 422 3.08 2.40 7.37
CA GLU A 422 4.01 1.30 7.06
C GLU A 422 5.49 1.68 7.13
N LEU A 423 5.83 2.98 7.09
CA LEU A 423 7.22 3.45 7.18
C LEU A 423 7.86 3.01 8.50
N LEU A 424 7.08 2.96 9.59
CA LEU A 424 7.57 2.58 10.92
C LEU A 424 8.08 1.14 10.91
N ASN A 425 7.35 0.22 10.29
CA ASN A 425 7.73 -1.19 10.16
C ASN A 425 8.95 -1.36 9.26
N ARG A 426 9.00 -0.65 8.13
CA ARG A 426 10.15 -0.70 7.21
C ARG A 426 11.42 -0.28 7.95
N TRP A 427 11.41 0.87 8.61
CA TRP A 427 12.59 1.37 9.31
C TRP A 427 12.95 0.53 10.54
N GLN A 428 11.98 0.02 11.30
CA GLN A 428 12.28 -0.90 12.39
C GLN A 428 13.06 -2.12 11.89
N LYS A 429 12.67 -2.66 10.72
CA LYS A 429 13.37 -3.78 10.07
C LYS A 429 14.76 -3.38 9.58
N GLU A 430 14.90 -2.26 8.89
CA GLU A 430 16.21 -1.77 8.41
C GLU A 430 17.20 -1.48 9.55
N PHE A 431 16.68 -1.14 10.73
CA PHE A 431 17.45 -0.91 11.96
C PHE A 431 17.43 -2.12 12.92
N SER A 432 17.15 -3.35 12.44
CA SER A 432 17.13 -4.54 13.31
C SER A 432 18.42 -4.75 14.11
N ASN A 433 19.55 -4.31 13.55
CA ASN A 433 20.88 -4.42 14.17
C ASN A 433 21.26 -3.17 15.00
N ASP A 434 20.45 -2.11 14.97
CA ASP A 434 20.66 -0.86 15.70
C ASP A 434 19.30 -0.24 16.11
N ILE A 435 18.56 -0.97 16.94
CA ILE A 435 17.23 -0.55 17.40
C ILE A 435 17.29 0.76 18.22
N LYS A 436 18.43 1.08 18.82
CA LYS A 436 18.63 2.32 19.58
C LYS A 436 18.54 3.54 18.67
N SER A 437 19.19 3.50 17.50
CA SER A 437 19.09 4.59 16.52
C SER A 437 17.69 4.74 15.94
N TYR A 438 16.99 3.62 15.72
CA TYR A 438 15.57 3.65 15.33
C TYR A 438 14.72 4.37 16.38
N GLU A 439 14.80 3.94 17.64
CA GLU A 439 14.03 4.54 18.73
C GLU A 439 14.42 6.00 18.95
N LYS A 440 15.69 6.37 18.73
CA LYS A 440 16.15 7.76 18.83
C LYS A 440 15.43 8.68 17.85
N VAL A 441 15.35 8.30 16.57
CA VAL A 441 14.64 9.09 15.54
C VAL A 441 13.14 9.08 15.80
N LYS A 442 12.55 7.90 16.02
CA LYS A 442 11.12 7.77 16.31
C LYS A 442 10.71 8.65 17.49
N LYS A 443 11.43 8.57 18.61
CA LYS A 443 11.16 9.36 19.81
C LYS A 443 11.32 10.87 19.58
N MET A 444 12.31 11.29 18.78
CA MET A 444 12.48 12.70 18.42
C MET A 444 11.25 13.28 17.73
N PHE A 445 10.67 12.53 16.78
CA PHE A 445 9.44 12.93 16.08
C PHE A 445 8.22 12.84 16.98
N VAL A 446 8.06 11.74 17.72
CA VAL A 446 6.93 11.52 18.63
C VAL A 446 6.88 12.60 19.70
N ASP A 447 7.97 12.86 20.42
CA ASP A 447 7.98 13.91 21.46
C ASP A 447 7.64 15.30 20.87
N ASN A 448 8.00 15.56 19.60
CA ASN A 448 7.72 16.82 18.91
C ASN A 448 6.37 16.85 18.17
N ALA A 449 5.48 15.89 18.39
CA ALA A 449 4.15 15.87 17.78
C ALA A 449 3.38 17.18 18.02
N GLY A 450 3.44 17.72 19.24
CA GLY A 450 2.87 19.02 19.57
C GLY A 450 3.53 20.20 18.83
N SER A 451 4.85 20.12 18.58
CA SER A 451 5.58 21.16 17.83
C SER A 451 5.10 21.20 16.38
N PHE A 452 4.95 20.03 15.76
CA PHE A 452 4.41 19.92 14.41
C PHE A 452 2.96 20.39 14.36
N HIS A 453 2.12 19.97 15.31
CA HIS A 453 0.74 20.43 15.44
C HIS A 453 0.63 21.95 15.49
N ASN A 454 1.43 22.59 16.35
CA ASN A 454 1.47 24.04 16.48
C ASN A 454 1.84 24.73 15.16
N LEU A 455 2.86 24.23 14.45
CA LEU A 455 3.30 24.81 13.18
C LEU A 455 2.27 24.63 12.06
N ILE A 456 1.59 23.50 12.01
CA ILE A 456 0.51 23.22 11.05
C ILE A 456 -0.64 24.23 11.20
N HIS A 457 -0.84 24.74 12.42
CA HIS A 457 -1.91 25.69 12.73
C HIS A 457 -1.40 27.11 13.02
N ASP A 458 -0.12 27.40 12.79
CA ASP A 458 0.47 28.71 13.10
C ASP A 458 0.07 29.75 12.04
N MET A 459 -0.78 30.70 12.44
CA MET A 459 -1.22 31.81 11.59
C MET A 459 -0.09 32.75 11.17
N ASN A 460 1.08 32.68 11.81
CA ASN A 460 2.27 33.41 11.37
C ASN A 460 2.91 32.78 10.12
N PHE A 461 2.68 31.48 9.86
CA PHE A 461 3.30 30.71 8.80
C PHE A 461 2.28 29.87 8.00
N PRO A 462 1.21 30.49 7.48
CA PRO A 462 0.07 29.77 6.90
C PRO A 462 0.43 28.97 5.64
N ASN A 463 1.55 29.26 4.97
CA ASN A 463 1.96 28.63 3.71
C ASN A 463 3.01 27.52 3.87
N VAL A 464 3.43 27.16 5.09
CA VAL A 464 4.44 26.11 5.30
C VAL A 464 3.86 24.70 5.12
N SER A 465 2.56 24.47 5.42
CA SER A 465 1.81 23.23 5.13
C SER A 465 2.56 21.91 5.43
N LEU A 466 3.12 21.75 6.63
CA LEU A 466 4.00 20.62 6.99
C LEU A 466 3.35 19.24 6.90
N ASN A 467 2.04 19.15 7.02
CA ASN A 467 1.26 17.90 7.05
C ASN A 467 1.57 17.04 5.81
N ALA A 468 1.66 17.68 4.64
CA ALA A 468 1.92 17.01 3.36
C ALA A 468 3.35 16.45 3.24
N TYR A 469 4.27 16.92 4.07
CA TYR A 469 5.69 16.57 4.02
C TYR A 469 6.13 15.67 5.18
N LEU A 470 5.40 15.65 6.30
CA LEU A 470 5.88 15.10 7.57
C LEU A 470 6.25 13.61 7.50
N SER A 471 5.50 12.80 6.75
CA SER A 471 5.81 11.38 6.53
C SER A 471 7.05 11.15 5.67
N ASP A 472 7.21 11.93 4.60
CA ASP A 472 8.42 11.91 3.77
C ASP A 472 9.64 12.45 4.53
N ILE A 473 9.49 13.53 5.31
CA ILE A 473 10.55 14.07 6.18
C ILE A 473 11.02 13.01 7.18
N MET A 474 10.09 12.30 7.82
CA MET A 474 10.42 11.23 8.76
C MET A 474 11.15 10.09 8.06
N ASP A 475 10.67 9.65 6.90
CA ASP A 475 11.32 8.65 6.06
C ASP A 475 12.76 9.03 5.70
N ARG A 476 12.94 10.23 5.16
CA ARG A 476 14.25 10.76 4.76
C ARG A 476 15.16 10.96 5.97
N SER A 477 14.62 11.27 7.14
CA SER A 477 15.39 11.38 8.38
C SER A 477 15.96 10.04 8.85
N PHE A 478 15.17 8.96 8.77
CA PHE A 478 15.67 7.61 9.04
C PHE A 478 16.72 7.19 8.01
N ALA A 479 16.47 7.41 6.71
CA ALA A 479 17.43 7.10 5.65
C ALA A 479 18.77 7.81 5.86
N ASN A 480 18.70 9.08 6.26
CA ASN A 480 19.88 9.87 6.57
C ASN A 480 20.72 9.26 7.69
N LEU A 481 20.07 8.90 8.81
CA LEU A 481 20.77 8.34 9.95
C LEU A 481 21.32 6.94 9.66
N LYS A 482 20.62 6.16 8.82
CA LYS A 482 21.05 4.83 8.40
C LYS A 482 22.27 4.88 7.49
N ASN A 483 22.28 5.80 6.53
CA ASN A 483 23.24 5.79 5.43
C ASN A 483 24.49 6.64 5.71
N TYR A 484 24.42 7.63 6.60
CA TYR A 484 25.53 8.56 6.82
C TYR A 484 25.92 8.66 8.28
N GLN A 485 27.22 8.49 8.52
CA GLN A 485 27.80 8.56 9.86
C GLN A 485 27.73 9.99 10.41
N THR A 486 27.87 10.99 9.54
CA THR A 486 27.91 12.41 9.93
C THR A 486 26.93 13.27 9.14
N THR A 487 26.49 14.37 9.75
CA THR A 487 25.67 15.38 9.07
C THR A 487 26.41 15.99 7.87
N SER A 488 27.72 16.22 7.97
CA SER A 488 28.51 16.81 6.90
C SER A 488 28.57 15.93 5.65
N GLU A 489 28.75 14.63 5.83
CA GLU A 489 28.76 13.65 4.75
C GLU A 489 27.41 13.62 4.02
N SER A 490 26.32 13.53 4.78
CA SER A 490 24.98 13.54 4.22
C SER A 490 24.70 14.81 3.39
N LEU A 491 25.00 15.99 3.93
CA LEU A 491 24.71 17.24 3.24
C LEU A 491 25.58 17.38 1.99
N LYS A 492 26.82 16.89 2.04
CA LYS A 492 27.71 16.85 0.88
C LYS A 492 27.10 16.01 -0.23
N ASP A 493 26.69 14.78 0.06
CA ASP A 493 26.06 13.89 -0.92
C ASP A 493 24.78 14.50 -1.50
N LEU A 494 23.94 15.08 -0.65
CA LEU A 494 22.73 15.79 -1.07
C LEU A 494 23.06 16.98 -1.99
N SER A 495 24.08 17.77 -1.64
CA SER A 495 24.51 18.90 -2.46
C SER A 495 25.07 18.46 -3.82
N GLU A 496 25.75 17.30 -3.87
CA GLU A 496 26.25 16.74 -5.12
C GLU A 496 25.11 16.22 -5.99
N LYS A 497 24.08 15.61 -5.38
CA LYS A 497 22.88 15.14 -6.07
C LYS A 497 22.19 16.29 -6.81
N PHE A 498 21.90 17.39 -6.11
CA PHE A 498 21.24 18.55 -6.70
C PHE A 498 22.14 19.39 -7.63
N TYR A 499 23.45 19.24 -7.53
CA TYR A 499 24.39 19.90 -8.44
C TYR A 499 24.59 19.15 -9.77
N LYS A 500 24.61 17.81 -9.75
CA LYS A 500 24.94 16.98 -10.92
C LYS A 500 23.78 16.82 -11.90
N THR A 501 22.55 16.96 -11.45
CA THR A 501 21.39 16.91 -12.34
C THR A 501 21.05 18.33 -12.74
N SER A 502 20.96 18.59 -14.04
CA SER A 502 20.62 19.94 -14.53
C SER A 502 19.28 20.37 -13.91
N SER A 503 19.20 21.61 -13.40
CA SER A 503 17.99 22.12 -12.75
C SER A 503 16.75 22.02 -13.66
N LEU A 504 16.91 22.12 -14.99
CA LEU A 504 15.80 21.95 -15.92
C LEU A 504 15.22 20.52 -15.98
N GLU A 505 16.03 19.46 -16.06
CA GLU A 505 15.51 18.08 -16.21
C GLU A 505 14.87 17.52 -14.92
N MET A 506 15.25 18.06 -13.75
CA MET A 506 14.72 17.63 -12.45
C MET A 506 13.34 18.20 -12.13
N PHE A 507 13.04 19.43 -12.58
CA PHE A 507 11.84 20.17 -12.19
C PHE A 507 10.68 20.08 -13.19
N GLU A 508 10.87 19.42 -14.33
CA GLU A 508 9.82 19.22 -15.35
C GLU A 508 8.63 18.34 -14.89
N LYS A 509 8.72 17.67 -13.72
CA LYS A 509 7.63 16.85 -13.17
C LYS A 509 7.19 17.39 -11.81
N SER A 510 5.98 17.96 -11.74
CA SER A 510 5.40 18.54 -10.51
C SER A 510 5.35 17.58 -9.31
N GLU A 511 5.32 16.27 -9.55
CA GLU A 511 5.33 15.24 -8.50
C GLU A 511 6.72 15.04 -7.84
N GLN A 512 7.81 15.43 -8.52
CA GLN A 512 9.18 15.24 -8.04
C GLN A 512 9.60 16.32 -7.03
N SER A 513 9.08 17.54 -7.15
CA SER A 513 9.44 18.68 -6.30
C SER A 513 9.11 18.48 -4.81
N THR A 514 8.00 17.79 -4.51
CA THR A 514 7.57 17.48 -3.13
C THR A 514 8.49 16.42 -2.49
N SER A 515 8.95 15.44 -3.27
CA SER A 515 9.93 14.45 -2.82
C SER A 515 11.31 15.08 -2.61
N ASP A 516 11.72 15.98 -3.50
CA ASP A 516 13.04 16.61 -3.46
C ASP A 516 13.17 17.58 -2.28
N ILE A 517 12.15 18.40 -2.01
CA ILE A 517 12.15 19.28 -0.82
C ILE A 517 12.11 18.45 0.48
N SER A 518 11.37 17.33 0.50
CA SER A 518 11.35 16.40 1.63
C SER A 518 12.71 15.75 1.88
N GLU A 519 13.52 15.55 0.84
CA GLU A 519 14.88 15.03 0.98
C GLU A 519 15.82 16.03 1.66
N ILE A 520 15.70 17.31 1.30
CA ILE A 520 16.44 18.40 1.96
C ILE A 520 15.96 18.63 3.39
N LEU A 521 14.65 18.69 3.62
CA LEU A 521 14.07 18.81 4.96
C LEU A 521 14.44 17.62 5.85
N GLY A 522 14.31 16.40 5.34
CA GLY A 522 14.69 15.19 6.06
C GLY A 522 16.18 15.18 6.42
N GLY A 523 17.05 15.62 5.50
CA GLY A 523 18.47 15.79 5.82
C GLY A 523 18.74 16.89 6.85
N ALA A 524 18.00 18.00 6.78
CA ALA A 524 18.10 19.10 7.73
C ALA A 524 17.62 18.70 9.14
N ILE A 525 16.58 17.87 9.25
CA ILE A 525 16.01 17.40 10.51
C ILE A 525 16.80 16.22 11.09
N ALA A 526 17.29 15.30 10.26
CA ALA A 526 18.06 14.13 10.69
C ALA A 526 19.24 14.47 11.60
N ARG A 527 19.86 15.64 11.41
CA ARG A 527 20.98 16.09 12.25
C ARG A 527 20.61 16.21 13.73
N PHE A 528 19.36 16.55 14.05
CA PHE A 528 18.92 16.69 15.44
C PHE A 528 18.97 15.34 16.16
N ALA A 529 18.76 14.23 15.44
CA ALA A 529 18.93 12.88 15.97
C ALA A 529 20.39 12.57 16.38
N ARG A 530 21.37 13.39 16.01
CA ARG A 530 22.77 13.24 16.41
C ARG A 530 23.13 13.99 17.71
N PHE A 531 22.25 14.83 18.25
CA PHE A 531 22.44 15.48 19.54
C PHE A 531 22.21 14.51 20.72
N ASP A 532 22.62 14.92 21.92
CA ASP A 532 22.40 14.18 23.17
C ASP A 532 20.91 14.07 23.52
N ASP A 533 20.18 15.19 23.38
CA ASP A 533 18.72 15.27 23.53
C ASP A 533 18.07 15.74 22.21
N PRO A 534 17.81 14.80 21.28
CA PRO A 534 17.23 15.12 19.98
C PRO A 534 15.88 15.82 20.06
N SER A 535 15.02 15.38 20.99
CA SER A 535 13.66 15.91 21.13
C SER A 535 13.72 17.38 21.53
N LYS A 536 14.55 17.73 22.51
CA LYS A 536 14.76 19.14 22.91
C LYS A 536 15.40 19.96 21.79
N ALA A 537 16.43 19.43 21.13
CA ALA A 537 17.12 20.17 20.07
C ALA A 537 16.17 20.50 18.89
N LEU A 538 15.32 19.55 18.50
CA LEU A 538 14.31 19.77 17.47
C LEU A 538 13.20 20.71 17.94
N PHE A 539 12.72 20.59 19.19
CA PHE A 539 11.72 21.48 19.77
C PHE A 539 12.15 22.95 19.70
N GLU A 540 13.39 23.25 20.10
CA GLU A 540 13.91 24.62 20.01
C GLU A 540 13.96 25.13 18.58
N ALA A 541 14.30 24.26 17.61
CA ALA A 541 14.31 24.64 16.20
C ALA A 541 12.90 24.86 15.63
N LEU A 542 11.87 24.18 16.16
CA LEU A 542 10.49 24.26 15.68
C LEU A 542 9.64 25.32 16.39
N ARG A 543 10.16 25.98 17.43
CA ARG A 543 9.41 26.99 18.17
C ARG A 543 9.18 28.24 17.31
N SER A 544 7.93 28.71 17.22
CA SER A 544 7.52 29.84 16.36
C SER A 544 8.41 31.08 16.53
N ASP A 545 8.70 31.48 17.78
CA ASP A 545 9.56 32.64 18.04
C ASP A 545 11.01 32.44 17.60
N ASN A 546 11.53 31.21 17.71
CA ASN A 546 12.89 30.89 17.25
C ASN A 546 12.94 30.86 15.72
N ILE A 547 11.87 30.40 15.06
CA ILE A 547 11.74 30.46 13.59
C ILE A 547 11.71 31.93 13.15
N LYS A 548 10.85 32.78 13.74
CA LYS A 548 10.81 34.22 13.44
C LYS A 548 12.16 34.88 13.62
N LYS A 549 12.87 34.55 14.71
CA LYS A 549 14.22 35.06 14.98
C LYS A 549 15.20 34.61 13.89
N GLY A 550 15.26 33.32 13.59
CA GLY A 550 16.19 32.78 12.58
C GLY A 550 15.90 33.30 11.17
N LEU A 551 14.63 33.42 10.77
CA LEU A 551 14.26 34.00 9.48
C LEU A 551 14.77 35.44 9.32
N LYS A 552 14.78 36.24 10.39
CA LYS A 552 15.39 37.59 10.38
C LYS A 552 16.91 37.52 10.33
N GLU A 553 17.53 36.71 11.18
CA GLU A 553 19.00 36.58 11.25
C GLU A 553 19.60 36.10 9.93
N PHE A 554 18.92 35.19 9.23
CA PHE A 554 19.32 34.65 7.94
C PHE A 554 18.85 35.49 6.75
N LYS A 555 18.22 36.65 7.00
CA LYS A 555 17.72 37.59 5.98
C LYS A 555 16.76 36.92 4.98
N ILE A 556 15.90 36.02 5.49
CA ILE A 556 14.85 35.34 4.72
C ILE A 556 13.55 36.16 4.75
N ALA A 557 13.20 36.72 5.92
CA ALA A 557 12.02 37.57 6.11
C ALA A 557 12.26 38.70 7.11
N ASP A 558 11.49 39.78 6.99
CA ASP A 558 11.52 40.93 7.90
C ASP A 558 10.09 41.37 8.32
N VAL A 559 9.95 42.01 9.48
CA VAL A 559 8.68 42.47 10.07
C VAL A 559 8.18 43.74 9.41
N THR A 560 9.10 44.58 8.95
CA THR A 560 8.81 45.75 8.15
C THR A 560 9.12 45.39 6.71
N LYS A 561 8.20 45.66 5.77
CA LYS A 561 8.59 45.93 4.39
C LYS A 561 9.63 47.04 4.48
N ASP A 562 10.90 46.67 4.53
CA ASP A 562 11.97 47.63 4.58
C ASP A 562 11.79 48.46 3.30
N MET A 563 11.54 49.76 3.44
CA MET A 563 11.39 50.66 2.29
C MET A 563 12.64 50.64 1.40
N PHE A 564 13.75 50.07 1.90
CA PHE A 564 15.03 49.92 1.24
C PHE A 564 15.33 48.49 0.72
N ASN A 565 14.48 47.49 0.96
CA ASN A 565 14.62 46.15 0.39
C ASN A 565 13.28 45.62 -0.18
N PRO A 566 13.01 45.86 -1.49
CA PRO A 566 11.75 45.47 -2.12
C PRO A 566 11.52 43.94 -2.24
N ASP A 567 12.54 43.12 -1.97
CA ASP A 567 12.48 41.65 -2.07
C ASP A 567 12.22 40.95 -0.72
N SER A 568 12.01 41.68 0.40
CA SER A 568 11.78 41.05 1.70
C SER A 568 10.37 40.44 1.83
N LYS A 569 10.30 39.19 2.32
CA LYS A 569 9.03 38.50 2.62
C LYS A 569 8.51 38.87 4.00
N GLU A 570 7.19 38.97 4.15
CA GLU A 570 6.53 38.99 5.46
C GLU A 570 6.40 37.57 6.01
N PHE A 571 6.27 37.40 7.33
CA PHE A 571 6.15 36.06 7.93
C PHE A 571 5.00 35.23 7.36
N LYS A 572 3.86 35.88 7.06
CA LYS A 572 2.69 35.22 6.47
C LYS A 572 2.98 34.63 5.07
N ASP A 573 4.00 35.14 4.37
CA ASP A 573 4.37 34.75 3.01
C ASP A 573 5.48 33.68 3.01
N ILE A 574 5.95 33.25 4.19
CA ILE A 574 6.92 32.17 4.36
C ILE A 574 6.30 30.84 3.95
N ASP A 575 6.92 30.20 2.97
CA ASP A 575 6.53 28.89 2.46
C ASP A 575 7.46 27.77 2.97
N ILE A 576 7.22 26.54 2.48
CA ILE A 576 8.02 25.37 2.85
C ILE A 576 9.49 25.48 2.43
N TYR A 577 9.81 26.19 1.35
CA TYR A 577 11.18 26.38 0.86
C TYR A 577 11.95 27.31 1.79
N ASP A 578 11.34 28.42 2.18
CA ASP A 578 11.90 29.36 3.15
C ASP A 578 12.12 28.69 4.51
N PHE A 579 11.15 27.88 4.95
CA PHE A 579 11.27 27.08 6.17
C PHE A 579 12.40 26.05 6.08
N THR A 580 12.58 25.42 4.93
CA THR A 580 13.69 24.49 4.66
C THR A 580 15.05 25.20 4.74
N HIS A 581 15.15 26.40 4.16
CA HIS A 581 16.35 27.23 4.26
C HIS A 581 16.65 27.54 5.74
N TYR A 582 15.65 27.97 6.52
CA TYR A 582 15.80 28.17 7.96
C TYR A 582 16.31 26.90 8.67
N LEU A 583 15.70 25.74 8.43
CA LEU A 583 16.09 24.49 9.09
C LEU A 583 17.49 24.01 8.72
N LEU A 584 17.98 24.32 7.51
CA LEU A 584 19.38 24.08 7.14
C LEU A 584 20.35 24.95 7.93
N MET A 585 19.93 26.14 8.37
CA MET A 585 20.82 27.15 8.95
C MET A 585 20.74 27.23 10.48
N VAL A 586 19.60 26.95 11.10
CA VAL A 586 19.40 27.08 12.55
C VAL A 586 20.46 26.32 13.35
N ASN A 587 20.95 26.88 14.45
CA ASN A 587 22.04 26.31 15.27
C ASN A 587 23.32 25.96 14.49
N ARG A 588 23.57 26.64 13.36
CA ARG A 588 24.88 26.65 12.69
C ARG A 588 25.40 28.08 12.70
N GLU A 589 26.71 28.22 12.79
CA GLU A 589 27.32 29.51 12.51
C GLU A 589 27.06 29.87 11.05
N PRO A 590 26.64 31.12 10.75
CA PRO A 590 26.58 31.63 9.40
C PRO A 590 28.00 31.62 8.81
N ASN A 591 28.39 30.52 8.18
CA ASN A 591 29.66 30.44 7.48
C ASN A 591 29.39 30.62 5.99
N GLU A 592 29.59 31.85 5.52
CA GLU A 592 29.48 32.24 4.12
C GLU A 592 30.38 31.39 3.19
N ASN A 593 31.35 30.65 3.74
CA ASN A 593 32.30 29.82 3.00
C ASN A 593 31.98 28.32 2.99
N ASN A 594 30.79 27.86 3.41
CA ASN A 594 30.42 26.44 3.24
C ASN A 594 29.80 26.18 1.85
N PRO A 595 30.55 25.62 0.88
CA PRO A 595 30.07 25.44 -0.49
C PRO A 595 28.90 24.47 -0.57
N THR A 596 28.85 23.46 0.31
CA THR A 596 27.78 22.47 0.36
C THR A 596 26.45 23.12 0.75
N LEU A 597 26.44 23.94 1.80
CA LEU A 597 25.22 24.64 2.23
C LEU A 597 24.78 25.67 1.22
N LYS A 598 25.73 26.42 0.65
CA LYS A 598 25.45 27.41 -0.40
C LYS A 598 24.73 26.76 -1.58
N ARG A 599 25.24 25.62 -2.07
CA ARG A 599 24.61 24.86 -3.18
C ARG A 599 23.21 24.36 -2.83
N LEU A 600 23.00 23.87 -1.62
CA LEU A 600 21.67 23.42 -1.18
C LEU A 600 20.68 24.59 -1.09
N ILE A 601 21.12 25.75 -0.59
CA ILE A 601 20.30 26.97 -0.53
C ILE A 601 19.98 27.47 -1.94
N GLU A 602 20.93 27.42 -2.87
CA GLU A 602 20.70 27.72 -4.30
C GLU A 602 19.67 26.76 -4.91
N ALA A 603 19.80 25.45 -4.65
CA ALA A 603 18.83 24.44 -5.11
C ALA A 603 17.41 24.70 -4.57
N ILE A 604 17.27 25.04 -3.28
CA ILE A 604 15.97 25.41 -2.68
C ILE A 604 15.38 26.63 -3.39
N LYS A 605 16.19 27.67 -3.65
CA LYS A 605 15.74 28.87 -4.35
C LYS A 605 15.31 28.58 -5.78
N ASP A 606 16.00 27.69 -6.47
CA ASP A 606 15.62 27.29 -7.83
C ASP A 606 14.35 26.45 -7.82
N MET A 607 14.18 25.54 -6.85
CA MET A 607 12.91 24.82 -6.63
C MET A 607 11.75 25.79 -6.35
N GLN A 608 11.98 26.79 -5.50
CA GLN A 608 10.98 27.81 -5.18
C GLN A 608 10.63 28.65 -6.42
N LYS A 609 11.61 29.03 -7.23
CA LYS A 609 11.35 29.73 -8.50
C LYS A 609 10.61 28.86 -9.50
N GLU A 610 10.93 27.58 -9.61
CA GLU A 610 10.23 26.66 -10.52
C GLU A 610 8.81 26.37 -10.03
N SER A 611 8.59 26.23 -8.72
CA SER A 611 7.25 26.12 -8.16
C SER A 611 6.46 27.41 -8.39
N GLU A 612 7.10 28.57 -8.18
CA GLU A 612 6.53 29.87 -8.53
C GLU A 612 6.30 30.02 -10.03
N LYS A 613 7.12 29.47 -10.94
CA LYS A 613 6.89 29.47 -12.40
C LYS A 613 5.77 28.53 -12.80
N GLY A 614 5.62 27.39 -12.12
CA GLY A 614 4.44 26.54 -12.22
C GLY A 614 3.17 27.25 -11.74
N ILE A 615 3.30 28.22 -10.84
CA ILE A 615 2.23 29.11 -10.35
C ILE A 615 2.09 30.40 -11.23
N LYS A 616 3.17 30.88 -11.84
CA LYS A 616 3.33 32.12 -12.64
C LYS A 616 3.34 31.90 -14.15
N GLN A 617 3.22 30.67 -14.65
CA GLN A 617 2.30 30.41 -15.76
C GLN A 617 0.93 30.82 -15.23
N LYS A 618 0.74 32.14 -15.23
CA LYS A 618 -0.44 32.83 -14.79
C LYS A 618 -1.54 32.21 -15.61
N LEU A 619 -2.31 31.32 -15.02
CA LEU A 619 -3.65 31.06 -15.48
C LEU A 619 -4.37 32.41 -15.33
N GLU A 620 -4.47 33.18 -16.41
CA GLU A 620 -5.59 34.10 -16.58
C GLU A 620 -6.85 33.25 -16.78
N ALA A 621 -7.21 32.50 -15.75
CA ALA A 621 -8.51 31.88 -15.65
C ALA A 621 -9.54 33.02 -15.67
N PRO A 622 -10.62 32.90 -16.45
CA PRO A 622 -11.68 33.90 -16.48
C PRO A 622 -12.12 34.27 -15.06
N SER A 623 -12.21 35.58 -14.76
CA SER A 623 -12.56 36.06 -13.39
C SER A 623 -13.86 35.46 -12.84
N GLU A 624 -14.77 35.04 -13.72
CA GLU A 624 -16.03 34.37 -13.41
C GLU A 624 -15.87 32.94 -12.88
N TRP A 625 -14.70 32.31 -13.05
CA TRP A 625 -14.45 30.98 -12.48
C TRP A 625 -14.33 31.02 -10.96
N GLY A 626 -13.98 32.17 -10.37
CA GLY A 626 -13.86 32.34 -8.93
C GLY A 626 -12.53 31.82 -8.37
N HIS A 627 -12.55 31.36 -7.11
CA HIS A 627 -11.34 30.92 -6.41
C HIS A 627 -10.78 29.61 -6.98
N ASN A 628 -9.45 29.54 -7.16
CA ASN A 628 -8.75 28.31 -7.52
C ASN A 628 -8.44 27.51 -6.25
N TYR A 629 -9.01 26.32 -6.11
CA TYR A 629 -8.67 25.40 -5.01
C TYR A 629 -7.44 24.57 -5.40
N SER A 630 -6.28 25.21 -5.42
CA SER A 630 -5.01 24.62 -5.86
C SER A 630 -4.59 23.40 -5.05
N GLU A 631 -5.09 23.25 -3.82
CA GLU A 631 -4.86 22.08 -2.97
C GLU A 631 -5.39 20.77 -3.58
N PHE A 632 -6.29 20.84 -4.57
CA PHE A 632 -6.81 19.68 -5.30
C PHE A 632 -6.18 19.48 -6.69
N LYS A 633 -5.05 20.14 -6.99
CA LYS A 633 -4.32 19.90 -8.24
C LYS A 633 -3.90 18.43 -8.34
N ASN A 634 -4.11 17.81 -9.52
CA ASN A 634 -3.94 16.38 -9.78
C ASN A 634 -4.81 15.43 -8.91
N ASP A 635 -5.73 15.96 -8.10
CA ASP A 635 -6.74 15.19 -7.39
C ASP A 635 -8.11 15.43 -8.03
N GLY A 636 -8.35 14.75 -9.15
CA GLY A 636 -9.56 14.91 -9.93
C GLY A 636 -10.85 14.62 -9.15
N LEU A 637 -10.81 13.69 -8.20
CA LEU A 637 -11.98 13.35 -7.37
C LEU A 637 -12.17 14.37 -6.25
N GLY A 638 -11.10 14.80 -5.58
CA GLY A 638 -11.12 15.90 -4.62
C GLY A 638 -11.60 17.20 -5.25
N ALA A 639 -11.15 17.51 -6.46
CA ALA A 639 -11.61 18.66 -7.23
C ALA A 639 -13.13 18.61 -7.50
N ILE A 640 -13.66 17.46 -7.93
CA ILE A 640 -15.10 17.26 -8.10
C ILE A 640 -15.84 17.49 -6.78
N ASN A 641 -15.38 16.86 -5.70
CA ASN A 641 -16.03 16.97 -4.39
C ASN A 641 -16.00 18.42 -3.86
N LYS A 642 -14.87 19.12 -4.02
CA LYS A 642 -14.73 20.51 -3.59
C LYS A 642 -15.66 21.44 -4.36
N LEU A 643 -15.77 21.24 -5.67
CA LEU A 643 -16.66 22.04 -6.51
C LEU A 643 -18.14 21.72 -6.24
N LEU A 644 -18.48 20.47 -5.89
CA LEU A 644 -19.83 20.11 -5.45
C LEU A 644 -20.20 20.76 -4.10
N GLU A 645 -19.25 20.82 -3.17
CA GLU A 645 -19.40 21.46 -1.86
C GLU A 645 -19.62 22.97 -2.02
N THR A 646 -18.74 23.63 -2.76
CA THR A 646 -18.68 25.08 -2.83
C THR A 646 -19.60 25.68 -3.90
N LYS A 647 -19.95 24.89 -4.93
CA LYS A 647 -20.74 25.29 -6.10
C LYS A 647 -20.24 26.57 -6.79
N LYS A 648 -18.93 26.81 -6.72
CA LYS A 648 -18.22 27.94 -7.33
C LYS A 648 -16.71 27.67 -7.29
N GLY A 649 -15.92 28.34 -8.10
CA GLY A 649 -14.48 28.13 -8.14
C GLY A 649 -14.06 27.16 -9.25
N PHE A 650 -12.76 26.90 -9.29
CA PHE A 650 -12.15 25.94 -10.20
C PHE A 650 -10.94 25.27 -9.56
N VAL A 651 -10.43 24.25 -10.21
CA VAL A 651 -9.17 23.58 -9.85
C VAL A 651 -8.32 23.50 -11.11
N ALA A 652 -7.24 24.28 -11.13
CA ALA A 652 -6.25 24.25 -12.19
C ALA A 652 -5.49 22.92 -12.19
N GLY A 653 -5.41 22.26 -13.34
CA GLY A 653 -4.77 20.95 -13.46
C GLY A 653 -5.42 19.90 -12.55
N ALA A 654 -6.75 19.94 -12.39
CA ALA A 654 -7.50 18.93 -11.65
C ALA A 654 -7.18 17.51 -12.13
N PHE A 655 -6.93 17.35 -13.43
CA PHE A 655 -6.49 16.11 -14.03
C PHE A 655 -5.23 16.32 -14.87
N HIS A 656 -4.49 15.24 -15.10
CA HIS A 656 -3.36 15.23 -16.02
C HIS A 656 -3.48 14.03 -16.97
N LYS A 657 -3.22 14.23 -18.26
CA LYS A 657 -3.22 13.14 -19.25
C LYS A 657 -2.01 13.24 -20.17
N GLU A 658 -1.26 12.15 -20.28
CA GLU A 658 -0.09 12.06 -21.15
C GLU A 658 -0.46 12.42 -22.61
N GLY A 659 0.25 13.40 -23.16
CA GLY A 659 0.00 13.93 -24.50
C GLY A 659 -1.12 14.97 -24.63
N LEU A 660 -1.83 15.30 -23.55
CA LEU A 660 -2.74 16.46 -23.47
C LEU A 660 -2.23 17.52 -22.47
N GLY A 661 -1.57 17.10 -21.39
CA GLY A 661 -1.10 17.95 -20.31
C GLY A 661 -2.11 18.07 -19.16
N ASP A 662 -2.01 19.17 -18.42
CA ASP A 662 -2.95 19.52 -17.33
C ASP A 662 -4.32 19.86 -17.93
N ILE A 663 -5.38 19.38 -17.26
CA ILE A 663 -6.78 19.58 -17.63
C ILE A 663 -7.49 20.20 -16.43
N ASP A 664 -8.11 21.35 -16.65
CA ASP A 664 -8.81 22.10 -15.61
C ASP A 664 -10.23 21.55 -15.37
N LEU A 665 -10.72 21.74 -14.15
CA LEU A 665 -12.11 21.51 -13.79
C LEU A 665 -12.69 22.76 -13.13
N VAL A 666 -13.77 23.30 -13.70
CA VAL A 666 -14.50 24.46 -13.16
C VAL A 666 -15.88 24.04 -12.71
N TRP A 667 -16.42 24.68 -11.67
CA TRP A 667 -17.83 24.48 -11.31
C TRP A 667 -18.72 24.74 -12.53
N GLY A 668 -18.47 25.85 -13.21
CA GLY A 668 -18.98 26.12 -14.54
C GLY A 668 -20.33 26.81 -14.56
N ASN A 669 -21.02 26.71 -15.69
CA ASN A 669 -22.30 27.35 -15.94
C ASN A 669 -23.24 26.39 -16.71
N LYS A 670 -24.29 26.93 -17.34
CA LYS A 670 -25.27 26.12 -18.09
C LYS A 670 -24.69 25.46 -19.36
N ASP A 671 -23.54 25.91 -19.85
CA ASP A 671 -22.96 25.48 -21.13
C ASP A 671 -21.64 24.69 -20.96
N TYR A 672 -20.92 24.90 -19.86
CA TYR A 672 -19.60 24.29 -19.60
C TYR A 672 -19.40 23.91 -18.13
N GLY A 673 -18.45 22.99 -17.87
CA GLY A 673 -18.02 22.62 -16.52
C GLY A 673 -18.93 21.61 -15.82
N LEU A 674 -18.69 21.44 -14.52
CA LEU A 674 -19.34 20.42 -13.71
C LEU A 674 -20.86 20.63 -13.59
N GLU A 675 -21.31 21.88 -13.47
CA GLU A 675 -22.72 22.25 -13.39
C GLU A 675 -23.49 21.84 -14.65
N HIS A 676 -22.93 22.11 -15.84
CA HIS A 676 -23.50 21.68 -17.12
C HIS A 676 -23.69 20.17 -17.17
N ILE A 677 -22.63 19.42 -16.82
CA ILE A 677 -22.65 17.95 -16.82
C ILE A 677 -23.75 17.44 -15.89
N LEU A 678 -23.82 17.94 -14.66
CA LEU A 678 -24.81 17.53 -13.68
C LEU A 678 -26.24 17.81 -14.17
N LYS A 679 -26.52 19.05 -14.62
CA LYS A 679 -27.85 19.44 -15.12
C LYS A 679 -28.29 18.60 -16.32
N ARG A 680 -27.37 18.32 -17.24
CA ARG A 680 -27.66 17.51 -18.44
C ARG A 680 -27.99 16.06 -18.07
N ARG A 681 -27.24 15.46 -17.15
CA ARG A 681 -27.47 14.07 -16.70
C ARG A 681 -28.70 13.94 -15.81
N GLU A 682 -28.98 14.94 -14.98
CA GLU A 682 -30.23 15.01 -14.22
C GLU A 682 -31.45 15.10 -15.15
N LYS A 683 -31.41 15.98 -16.17
CA LYS A 683 -32.49 16.08 -17.17
C LYS A 683 -32.67 14.78 -17.95
N GLN A 684 -31.57 14.14 -18.35
CA GLN A 684 -31.62 12.85 -19.03
C GLN A 684 -32.31 11.79 -18.17
N ALA A 685 -31.97 11.72 -16.89
CA ALA A 685 -32.58 10.77 -15.95
C ALA A 685 -34.07 11.06 -15.74
N LYS A 686 -34.46 12.33 -15.56
CA LYS A 686 -35.87 12.74 -15.44
C LYS A 686 -36.69 12.40 -16.68
N ASN A 687 -36.15 12.62 -17.87
CA ASN A 687 -36.80 12.25 -19.14
C ASN A 687 -37.05 10.74 -19.26
N LYS A 688 -36.32 9.94 -18.49
CA LYS A 688 -36.47 8.48 -18.42
C LYS A 688 -37.29 8.03 -17.20
N GLY A 689 -38.02 8.94 -16.56
CA GLY A 689 -38.97 8.62 -15.50
C GLY A 689 -38.35 8.48 -14.10
N LEU A 690 -37.08 8.86 -13.89
CA LEU A 690 -36.52 8.96 -12.54
C LEU A 690 -37.09 10.17 -11.82
N ASN A 691 -37.32 10.03 -10.50
CA ASN A 691 -37.71 11.15 -9.67
C ASN A 691 -36.54 12.13 -9.43
N GLU A 692 -36.81 13.30 -8.85
CA GLU A 692 -35.81 14.35 -8.69
C GLU A 692 -34.59 13.92 -7.86
N GLN A 693 -34.78 13.15 -6.78
CA GLN A 693 -33.68 12.68 -5.95
C GLN A 693 -32.81 11.66 -6.70
N GLN A 694 -33.44 10.69 -7.35
CA GLN A 694 -32.77 9.66 -8.15
C GLN A 694 -31.99 10.27 -9.32
N ALA A 695 -32.55 11.29 -9.98
CA ALA A 695 -31.91 11.98 -11.08
C ALA A 695 -30.65 12.76 -10.64
N LYS A 696 -30.69 13.39 -9.46
CA LYS A 696 -29.53 14.07 -8.87
C LYS A 696 -28.44 13.08 -8.46
N GLU A 697 -28.82 11.96 -7.86
CA GLU A 697 -27.88 10.90 -7.46
C GLU A 697 -27.22 10.25 -8.69
N TYR A 698 -27.99 9.97 -9.74
CA TYR A 698 -27.47 9.51 -11.02
C TYR A 698 -26.44 10.50 -11.59
N ALA A 699 -26.79 11.80 -11.68
CA ALA A 699 -25.89 12.82 -12.20
C ALA A 699 -24.59 12.93 -11.40
N LEU A 700 -24.69 12.86 -10.07
CA LEU A 700 -23.53 12.89 -9.17
C LEU A 700 -22.59 11.69 -9.37
N ASN A 701 -23.16 10.49 -9.48
CA ASN A 701 -22.39 9.28 -9.70
C ASN A 701 -21.69 9.30 -11.07
N ILE A 702 -22.36 9.82 -12.10
CA ILE A 702 -21.77 10.05 -13.41
C ILE A 702 -20.57 10.99 -13.33
N ALA A 703 -20.71 12.16 -12.68
CA ALA A 703 -19.61 13.10 -12.53
C ALA A 703 -18.38 12.44 -11.86
N LYS A 704 -18.60 11.58 -10.86
CA LYS A 704 -17.52 10.84 -10.16
C LYS A 704 -16.79 9.80 -11.02
N THR A 705 -17.27 9.47 -12.22
CA THR A 705 -16.55 8.59 -13.17
C THR A 705 -15.55 9.34 -14.05
N ILE A 706 -15.61 10.67 -14.12
CA ILE A 706 -14.70 11.50 -14.92
C ILE A 706 -13.22 11.17 -14.64
N PRO A 707 -12.75 11.03 -13.38
CA PRO A 707 -11.35 10.69 -13.10
C PRO A 707 -10.89 9.40 -13.77
N GLU A 708 -11.71 8.35 -13.70
CA GLU A 708 -11.39 7.05 -14.32
C GLU A 708 -11.31 7.16 -15.84
N VAL A 709 -12.22 7.90 -16.46
CA VAL A 709 -12.24 8.09 -17.92
C VAL A 709 -11.00 8.84 -18.36
N ILE A 710 -10.60 9.91 -17.65
CA ILE A 710 -9.38 10.65 -17.98
C ILE A 710 -8.13 9.78 -17.81
N GLU A 711 -8.03 9.04 -16.69
CA GLU A 711 -6.89 8.20 -16.38
C GLU A 711 -6.73 7.05 -17.39
N LYS A 712 -7.78 6.24 -17.59
CA LYS A 712 -7.72 5.00 -18.37
C LYS A 712 -8.09 5.17 -19.84
N GLY A 713 -8.74 6.26 -20.20
CA GLY A 713 -9.22 6.48 -21.55
C GLY A 713 -8.14 6.87 -22.56
N VAL A 714 -8.54 6.83 -23.82
CA VAL A 714 -7.71 7.20 -24.98
C VAL A 714 -8.14 8.57 -25.47
N LYS A 715 -7.17 9.42 -25.83
CA LYS A 715 -7.46 10.74 -26.42
C LYS A 715 -8.02 10.56 -27.83
N VAL A 716 -9.10 11.28 -28.15
CA VAL A 716 -9.77 11.28 -29.45
C VAL A 716 -9.95 12.71 -29.92
N ASP A 717 -9.63 12.98 -31.18
CA ASP A 717 -9.86 14.26 -31.85
C ASP A 717 -10.85 14.05 -33.00
N ASN A 718 -12.01 14.73 -32.94
CA ASN A 718 -12.96 14.78 -34.05
C ASN A 718 -13.15 16.24 -34.49
N ASN A 719 -12.49 16.65 -35.57
CA ASN A 719 -12.61 17.99 -36.16
C ASN A 719 -12.35 19.13 -35.16
N GLY A 720 -11.32 19.00 -34.31
CA GLY A 720 -10.94 20.03 -33.35
C GLY A 720 -11.73 20.00 -32.04
N ARG A 721 -12.56 18.96 -31.82
CA ARG A 721 -13.20 18.69 -30.52
C ARG A 721 -12.48 17.53 -29.85
N MET A 722 -11.58 17.87 -28.95
CA MET A 722 -10.86 16.89 -28.16
C MET A 722 -11.75 16.21 -27.14
N ALA A 723 -11.51 14.94 -26.90
CA ALA A 723 -12.16 14.18 -25.86
C ALA A 723 -11.24 13.07 -25.35
N VAL A 724 -11.61 12.50 -24.21
CA VAL A 724 -11.06 11.24 -23.72
C VAL A 724 -12.17 10.21 -23.68
N GLU A 725 -11.94 9.06 -24.31
CA GLU A 725 -12.92 7.98 -24.41
C GLU A 725 -12.43 6.75 -23.65
N TYR A 726 -13.30 6.20 -22.81
CA TYR A 726 -13.06 4.96 -22.09
C TYR A 726 -14.34 4.15 -22.04
N LYS A 727 -14.29 2.90 -22.52
CA LYS A 727 -15.47 2.03 -22.69
C LYS A 727 -16.54 2.73 -23.56
N ASN A 728 -17.76 2.91 -23.06
CA ASN A 728 -18.86 3.61 -23.72
C ASN A 728 -19.00 5.07 -23.26
N ILE A 729 -17.99 5.64 -22.61
CA ILE A 729 -18.02 6.98 -22.04
C ILE A 729 -17.04 7.89 -22.78
N ARG A 730 -17.48 9.13 -23.05
CA ARG A 730 -16.68 10.21 -23.64
C ARG A 730 -16.70 11.42 -22.72
N VAL A 731 -15.54 11.90 -22.29
CA VAL A 731 -15.38 13.19 -21.62
C VAL A 731 -14.87 14.20 -22.63
N GLY A 732 -15.69 15.20 -22.96
CA GLY A 732 -15.35 16.25 -23.91
C GLY A 732 -14.48 17.33 -23.27
N LEU A 733 -13.41 17.69 -23.96
CA LEU A 733 -12.46 18.72 -23.58
C LEU A 733 -12.62 19.93 -24.50
N ASN A 734 -12.55 21.12 -23.92
CA ASN A 734 -12.60 22.37 -24.65
C ASN A 734 -11.33 23.18 -24.37
N ASP A 735 -10.77 23.79 -25.41
CA ASP A 735 -9.62 24.71 -25.30
C ASP A 735 -10.08 26.17 -25.18
N LYS A 736 -11.39 26.40 -25.04
CA LYS A 736 -12.01 27.71 -24.94
C LYS A 736 -13.04 27.79 -23.81
N TRP A 737 -13.20 28.99 -23.29
CA TRP A 737 -14.30 29.40 -22.41
C TRP A 737 -14.93 30.67 -22.97
N ASP A 738 -16.25 30.67 -23.22
CA ASP A 738 -16.98 31.76 -23.87
C ASP A 738 -16.28 32.34 -25.13
N ASN A 739 -15.85 31.44 -26.02
CA ASN A 739 -15.06 31.73 -27.23
C ASN A 739 -13.65 32.32 -27.02
N GLN A 740 -13.23 32.55 -25.77
CA GLN A 740 -11.85 32.94 -25.45
C GLN A 740 -10.99 31.70 -25.28
N LYS A 741 -9.78 31.71 -25.87
CA LYS A 741 -8.84 30.60 -25.76
C LYS A 741 -8.25 30.55 -24.36
N LEU A 742 -8.26 29.37 -23.76
CA LEU A 742 -7.68 29.12 -22.45
C LEU A 742 -6.15 28.98 -22.56
N GLU A 743 -5.43 29.49 -21.56
CA GLU A 743 -3.97 29.31 -21.47
C GLU A 743 -3.59 27.88 -21.09
N ASN A 744 -4.34 27.26 -20.17
CA ASN A 744 -4.35 25.81 -20.00
C ASN A 744 -5.15 25.18 -21.14
N LYS A 745 -4.53 24.25 -21.88
CA LYS A 745 -5.05 23.78 -23.17
C LYS A 745 -6.41 23.11 -23.10
N TRP A 746 -6.81 22.56 -21.95
CA TRP A 746 -8.00 21.72 -21.84
C TRP A 746 -8.80 21.97 -20.58
N LEU A 747 -10.10 22.17 -20.75
CA LEU A 747 -11.10 22.21 -19.70
C LEU A 747 -12.13 21.09 -19.94
N ILE A 748 -12.58 20.42 -18.86
CA ILE A 748 -13.72 19.50 -18.96
C ILE A 748 -15.00 20.28 -19.24
N SER A 749 -15.61 19.99 -20.40
CA SER A 749 -16.77 20.71 -20.91
C SER A 749 -18.02 19.84 -21.00
N SER A 750 -17.86 18.55 -21.28
CA SER A 750 -18.99 17.63 -21.41
C SER A 750 -18.63 16.22 -20.94
N TYR A 751 -19.69 15.44 -20.72
CA TYR A 751 -19.63 14.02 -20.44
C TYR A 751 -20.74 13.38 -21.26
N GLU A 752 -20.47 12.32 -22.00
CA GLU A 752 -21.40 11.62 -22.91
C GLU A 752 -21.29 10.10 -22.74
N ILE A 753 -22.41 9.40 -22.91
CA ILE A 753 -22.48 7.94 -22.89
C ILE A 753 -23.04 7.48 -24.23
N TYR A 754 -22.26 6.72 -24.99
CA TYR A 754 -22.67 6.15 -26.26
C TYR A 754 -23.82 5.15 -26.05
N ASN A 755 -24.83 5.24 -26.92
CA ASN A 755 -26.08 4.45 -26.92
C ASN A 755 -27.12 4.76 -25.82
N SER A 756 -26.97 5.85 -25.06
CA SER A 756 -27.88 6.15 -23.94
C SER A 756 -29.24 6.76 -24.31
N GLU A 757 -29.51 7.13 -25.57
CA GLU A 757 -30.81 7.74 -25.96
C GLU A 757 -31.91 6.73 -26.27
N SER A 758 -31.56 5.47 -26.57
CA SER A 758 -32.52 4.40 -26.92
C SER A 758 -32.75 3.37 -25.80
N GLU A 759 -32.05 3.46 -24.67
CA GLU A 759 -32.04 2.43 -23.62
C GLU A 759 -33.00 2.69 -22.44
N PRO A 760 -33.65 1.65 -21.88
CA PRO A 760 -34.60 1.77 -20.78
C PRO A 760 -33.94 2.20 -19.44
N PRO A 761 -34.72 2.72 -18.48
CA PRO A 761 -34.20 3.27 -17.20
C PRO A 761 -33.41 2.25 -16.36
N SER A 762 -33.77 0.96 -16.46
CA SER A 762 -33.07 -0.14 -15.79
C SER A 762 -31.63 -0.35 -16.30
N LEU A 763 -31.36 -0.02 -17.56
CA LEU A 763 -30.05 -0.19 -18.19
C LEU A 763 -29.07 0.93 -17.82
N LEU A 764 -29.56 2.16 -17.57
CA LEU A 764 -28.75 3.24 -16.99
C LEU A 764 -28.25 2.90 -15.58
N MET A 765 -29.10 2.23 -14.79
CA MET A 765 -28.73 1.74 -13.46
C MET A 765 -27.78 0.53 -13.53
N ALA A 766 -27.94 -0.35 -14.53
CA ALA A 766 -27.01 -1.45 -14.78
C ALA A 766 -25.64 -0.99 -15.33
N GLN A 767 -25.61 0.09 -16.12
CA GLN A 767 -24.35 0.70 -16.60
C GLN A 767 -23.52 1.26 -15.43
N LEU A 768 -24.15 1.83 -14.40
CA LEU A 768 -23.48 2.23 -13.16
C LEU A 768 -22.87 1.03 -12.41
N GLN A 769 -23.53 -0.13 -12.42
CA GLN A 769 -22.99 -1.38 -11.87
C GLN A 769 -21.77 -1.89 -12.67
N GLY A 770 -21.76 -1.72 -14.00
CA GLY A 770 -20.65 -2.10 -14.88
C GLY A 770 -19.38 -1.23 -14.79
N VAL A 771 -19.48 -0.03 -14.21
CA VAL A 771 -18.33 0.85 -13.87
C VAL A 771 -17.98 0.84 -12.38
N GLY A 772 -18.55 -0.08 -11.59
CA GLY A 772 -18.11 -0.33 -10.21
C GLY A 772 -18.59 0.68 -9.16
N LEU A 773 -19.63 1.48 -9.47
CA LEU A 773 -20.27 2.38 -8.50
C LEU A 773 -21.56 1.74 -7.99
N GLY A 774 -21.70 1.67 -6.66
CA GLY A 774 -22.80 0.97 -5.96
C GLY A 774 -24.19 1.51 -6.30
N THR A 775 -25.21 0.66 -6.08
CA THR A 775 -26.61 1.01 -6.30
C THR A 775 -27.09 2.10 -5.34
N PRO A 776 -27.87 3.10 -5.82
CA PRO A 776 -28.66 3.97 -4.96
C PRO A 776 -29.52 3.17 -3.99
N LYS A 777 -29.54 3.57 -2.72
CA LYS A 777 -30.49 3.02 -1.74
C LYS A 777 -31.91 3.41 -2.14
N LEU A 778 -32.69 2.44 -2.61
CA LEU A 778 -34.14 2.59 -2.77
C LEU A 778 -34.82 2.22 -1.44
N THR A 779 -35.28 3.22 -0.70
CA THR A 779 -36.34 3.04 0.30
C THR A 779 -37.69 3.14 -0.39
N GLU A 780 -38.40 2.01 -0.39
CA GLU A 780 -39.85 1.74 -0.44
C GLU A 780 -40.77 2.45 -1.48
N PRO A 781 -41.79 1.73 -2.01
CA PRO A 781 -42.77 2.29 -2.94
C PRO A 781 -43.73 3.25 -2.23
N ASN A 782 -43.98 4.40 -2.87
CA ASN A 782 -44.95 5.40 -2.43
C ASN A 782 -46.39 4.91 -2.72
N PRO A 783 -47.28 4.75 -1.72
CA PRO A 783 -48.65 4.31 -1.94
C PRO A 783 -49.57 5.51 -2.13
N THR A 784 -49.62 6.08 -3.34
CA THR A 784 -50.72 6.98 -3.72
C THR A 784 -50.94 6.98 -5.23
N THR A 785 -51.78 6.07 -5.68
CA THR A 785 -52.68 6.28 -6.81
C THR A 785 -54.08 5.86 -6.35
N LYS A 786 -54.88 6.84 -5.93
CA LYS A 786 -56.33 6.76 -6.01
C LYS A 786 -56.77 7.63 -7.19
N ASN A 787 -57.59 7.02 -8.03
CA ASN A 787 -58.30 7.50 -9.22
C ASN A 787 -57.50 7.51 -10.52
#